data_AF-Q57VK2-F1
#
_entry.id   AF-Q57VK2-F1
#
_cell.length_a   1.000
_cell.length_b   1.000
_cell.length_c   1.000
_cell.angle_alpha   90.00
_cell.angle_beta   90.00
_cell.angle_gamma   90.00
#
_symmetry.space_group_name_H-M   'P 1'
#
loop_
_entity.id
_entity.type
_entity.pdbx_description
1 polymer ?
#
loop_
_entity_poly.entity_id
_entity_poly.type
_entity_poly.pdbx_seq_one_letter_code
_entity_poly.pdbx_strand_id
1 'polypeptide(L)'
;MLQAEVNSDDKARGCLNKALELKKEKKFLDAIDALHSLSDNKVRYGPMYKEAVSLLIELCLSQAHGVKVDLLFPAFRWNNRKVSGNQHLEDGTRHIVNTTLDHLDKRCKWAYDKVDETKAKRSECDLILSSLSGISIDQRVKDLYLVPAEKIVGEVAREMLTFNVIGHSGKLLPIYLETTEKLIELCRTYKFRAAIGHVADSFVRFFLRFLLYPIRPKTNKAYSTRAADALKIDRESFHRDVTAAQKTVSVFCQLLEALIAVSNWQGAWRTLECFTKVLAKTKQHEDFRKSQSDAYLVMATLFWECSCYSFHAHCLLSAAFLADDERKESLLSRAVLAALCVPNIKGRESFARGSDSFFQKNEQIAKLLDLKEAPSRNFLVQRMQQMQLLQAAPKGVVAVVELLRNEVFDGEASSRAIAQVSQVVQKDQSLEKYQQPLRKVVMKRFLEYMATKVTRVEASSLRIWESEQSEGAYVNEIEPYILHESGITVEIDHKTNSITFSNATKIKVLEAFDTLAQHVQLQPAASRRKLDIKPDHLRLVHERTRNLYNQQQSCEEAAEQRRKDAKLREREKRSKERAERIENEKKKKEAADLAKESQGIAKYNEYVNQERRKLLLRRLREKYKGFLIKDIIAQKNSNDFVQEVTKLLADHLKITTQEKAADVTRMNHFERACRELEIPRRRTIEEEEADKHKAERAAARENFLAQHRNEFEKRQQDNQLLRKFLKEAASFQQQMPTKGKVSKRDEQQMLLEMEKERLQGK
;
A
#
# COMPACT_ATOMS: atom_id res chain seq x y z
N MET A 1 -57.44 27.12 13.60
CA MET A 1 -56.24 26.26 13.76
C MET A 1 -56.52 24.79 13.47
N LEU A 2 -57.57 24.19 14.04
CA LEU A 2 -57.95 22.78 13.82
C LEU A 2 -58.11 22.38 12.33
N GLN A 3 -58.78 23.18 11.50
CA GLN A 3 -58.92 22.86 10.05
C GLN A 3 -57.58 22.84 9.28
N ALA A 4 -56.57 23.58 9.72
CA ALA A 4 -55.24 23.56 9.11
C ALA A 4 -54.40 22.35 9.58
N GLU A 5 -54.68 21.82 10.78
CA GLU A 5 -54.05 20.60 11.30
C GLU A 5 -54.54 19.37 10.55
N VAL A 6 -55.86 19.24 10.37
CA VAL A 6 -56.46 18.11 9.63
C VAL A 6 -55.91 18.00 8.20
N ASN A 7 -55.85 19.12 7.47
CA ASN A 7 -55.34 19.15 6.09
C ASN A 7 -53.84 18.80 5.95
N SER A 8 -53.05 18.96 7.00
CA SER A 8 -51.62 18.63 6.98
C SER A 8 -51.39 17.13 7.18
N ASP A 9 -52.04 16.55 8.18
CA ASP A 9 -51.90 15.14 8.51
C ASP A 9 -52.51 14.26 7.43
N ASP A 10 -53.61 14.69 6.80
CA ASP A 10 -54.22 13.97 5.68
C ASP A 10 -53.30 13.91 4.45
N LYS A 11 -52.49 14.95 4.21
CA LYS A 11 -51.48 14.93 3.14
C LYS A 11 -50.33 13.98 3.47
N ALA A 12 -49.83 14.00 4.70
CA ALA A 12 -48.79 13.07 5.14
C ALA A 12 -49.27 11.61 5.02
N ARG A 13 -50.50 11.36 5.50
CA ARG A 13 -51.18 10.06 5.41
C ARG A 13 -51.41 9.63 3.96
N GLY A 14 -51.80 10.56 3.09
CA GLY A 14 -51.96 10.29 1.65
C GLY A 14 -50.66 9.85 0.98
N CYS A 15 -49.55 10.57 1.22
CA CYS A 15 -48.22 10.19 0.73
C CYS A 15 -47.77 8.83 1.29
N LEU A 16 -47.99 8.59 2.59
CA LEU A 16 -47.65 7.34 3.26
C LEU A 16 -48.43 6.15 2.68
N ASN A 17 -49.75 6.27 2.55
CA ASN A 17 -50.61 5.21 2.00
C ASN A 17 -50.22 4.88 0.56
N LYS A 18 -50.00 5.92 -0.27
CA LYS A 18 -49.53 5.74 -1.65
C LYS A 18 -48.19 5.02 -1.70
N ALA A 19 -47.24 5.37 -0.83
CA ALA A 19 -45.94 4.71 -0.77
C ALA A 19 -46.05 3.24 -0.30
N LEU A 20 -46.95 2.95 0.64
CA LEU A 20 -47.22 1.57 1.10
C LEU A 20 -47.86 0.71 0.01
N GLU A 21 -48.79 1.26 -0.77
CA GLU A 21 -49.37 0.59 -1.94
C GLU A 21 -48.31 0.29 -3.01
N LEU A 22 -47.49 1.29 -3.36
CA LEU A 22 -46.40 1.12 -4.32
C LEU A 22 -45.31 0.13 -3.83
N LYS A 23 -45.04 0.09 -2.52
CA LYS A 23 -44.18 -0.92 -1.90
C LYS A 23 -44.76 -2.34 -2.08
N LYS A 24 -46.07 -2.52 -1.92
CA LYS A 24 -46.75 -3.81 -2.19
C LYS A 24 -46.66 -4.21 -3.67
N GLU A 25 -46.75 -3.23 -4.58
CA GLU A 25 -46.56 -3.43 -6.03
C GLU A 25 -45.09 -3.65 -6.45
N LYS A 26 -44.13 -3.65 -5.51
CA LYS A 26 -42.67 -3.71 -5.77
C LYS A 26 -42.14 -2.55 -6.61
N LYS A 27 -42.85 -1.42 -6.68
CA LYS A 27 -42.42 -0.17 -7.34
C LYS A 27 -41.71 0.75 -6.34
N PHE A 28 -40.49 0.37 -5.96
CA PHE A 28 -39.79 1.03 -4.85
C PHE A 28 -39.33 2.45 -5.15
N LEU A 29 -38.91 2.75 -6.39
CA LEU A 29 -38.52 4.11 -6.79
C LEU A 29 -39.71 5.06 -6.73
N ASP A 30 -40.84 4.66 -7.29
CA ASP A 30 -42.08 5.45 -7.24
C ASP A 30 -42.56 5.67 -5.79
N ALA A 31 -42.37 4.67 -4.91
CA ALA A 31 -42.68 4.79 -3.50
C ALA A 31 -41.76 5.83 -2.80
N ILE A 32 -40.47 5.84 -3.12
CA ILE A 32 -39.50 6.82 -2.62
C ILE A 32 -39.85 8.23 -3.13
N ASP A 33 -40.18 8.37 -4.41
CA ASP A 33 -40.58 9.65 -5.00
C ASP A 33 -41.87 10.18 -4.37
N ALA A 34 -42.84 9.31 -4.10
CA ALA A 34 -44.05 9.66 -3.37
C ALA A 34 -43.74 10.18 -1.96
N LEU A 35 -42.75 9.62 -1.25
CA LEU A 35 -42.32 10.11 0.07
C LEU A 35 -41.47 11.38 -0.03
N HIS A 36 -40.66 11.56 -1.08
CA HIS A 36 -39.92 12.81 -1.30
C HIS A 36 -40.82 14.02 -1.54
N SER A 37 -42.04 13.82 -2.06
CA SER A 37 -43.04 14.88 -2.18
C SER A 37 -43.44 15.53 -0.84
N LEU A 38 -43.13 14.90 0.30
CA LEU A 38 -43.28 15.52 1.64
C LEU A 38 -42.42 16.77 1.82
N SER A 39 -41.32 16.91 1.06
CA SER A 39 -40.45 18.08 1.12
C SER A 39 -41.10 19.33 0.51
N ASP A 40 -41.87 19.16 -0.57
CA ASP A 40 -42.59 20.25 -1.26
C ASP A 40 -43.90 20.61 -0.55
N ASN A 41 -44.53 19.62 0.08
CA ASN A 41 -45.77 19.82 0.80
C ASN A 41 -45.51 20.51 2.15
N LYS A 42 -46.26 21.57 2.46
CA LYS A 42 -46.23 22.27 3.77
C LYS A 42 -46.76 21.42 4.95
N VAL A 43 -46.48 20.12 4.99
CA VAL A 43 -46.87 19.13 6.01
C VAL A 43 -46.20 19.44 7.35
N ARG A 44 -46.93 19.59 8.45
CA ARG A 44 -46.38 19.79 9.80
C ARG A 44 -45.67 18.52 10.31
N TYR A 45 -44.73 18.71 11.23
CA TYR A 45 -44.07 17.61 11.91
C TYR A 45 -45.07 16.94 12.87
N GLY A 46 -45.28 15.63 12.73
CA GLY A 46 -46.29 14.86 13.45
C GLY A 46 -46.04 13.35 13.35
N PRO A 47 -46.90 12.50 13.95
CA PRO A 47 -46.72 11.05 13.97
C PRO A 47 -46.72 10.43 12.57
N MET A 48 -47.65 10.83 11.70
CA MET A 48 -47.71 10.35 10.30
C MET A 48 -46.46 10.73 9.50
N TYR A 49 -45.91 11.93 9.75
CA TYR A 49 -44.65 12.35 9.14
C TYR A 49 -43.47 11.51 9.62
N LYS A 50 -43.41 11.18 10.92
CA LYS A 50 -42.37 10.28 11.46
C LYS A 50 -42.42 8.91 10.80
N GLU A 51 -43.62 8.33 10.66
CA GLU A 51 -43.82 7.05 9.97
C GLU A 51 -43.40 7.10 8.50
N ALA A 52 -43.73 8.18 7.80
CA ALA A 52 -43.35 8.36 6.41
C ALA A 52 -41.83 8.51 6.22
N VAL A 53 -41.15 9.22 7.12
CA VAL A 53 -39.68 9.30 7.15
C VAL A 53 -39.07 7.92 7.47
N SER A 54 -39.64 7.18 8.42
CA SER A 54 -39.18 5.84 8.75
C SER A 54 -39.33 4.87 7.57
N LEU A 55 -40.45 4.94 6.84
CA LEU A 55 -40.67 4.16 5.64
C LEU A 55 -39.69 4.54 4.52
N LEU A 56 -39.40 5.83 4.36
CA LEU A 56 -38.41 6.30 3.39
C LEU A 56 -37.02 5.72 3.69
N ILE A 57 -36.59 5.76 4.96
CA ILE A 57 -35.33 5.17 5.41
C ILE A 57 -35.31 3.67 5.12
N GLU A 58 -36.38 2.95 5.49
CA GLU A 58 -36.51 1.51 5.25
C GLU A 58 -36.36 1.20 3.75
N LEU A 59 -37.04 1.95 2.88
CA LEU A 59 -36.99 1.78 1.44
C LEU A 59 -35.60 2.09 0.86
N CYS A 60 -34.98 3.20 1.22
CA CYS A 60 -33.65 3.58 0.72
C CYS A 60 -32.54 2.65 1.18
N LEU A 61 -32.68 2.06 2.37
CA LEU A 61 -31.75 1.07 2.90
C LEU A 61 -32.16 -0.38 2.58
N SER A 62 -33.28 -0.58 1.88
CA SER A 62 -33.70 -1.88 1.37
C SER A 62 -32.81 -2.35 0.21
N GLN A 63 -33.00 -3.61 -0.22
CA GLN A 63 -32.25 -4.23 -1.33
C GLN A 63 -32.98 -4.16 -2.67
N ALA A 64 -34.03 -3.35 -2.73
CA ALA A 64 -34.81 -3.19 -3.94
C ALA A 64 -33.92 -2.81 -5.13
N HIS A 65 -34.08 -3.55 -6.24
CA HIS A 65 -33.30 -3.32 -7.44
C HIS A 65 -33.48 -1.88 -7.93
N GLY A 66 -32.37 -1.18 -8.21
CA GLY A 66 -32.37 0.21 -8.67
C GLY A 66 -32.42 1.28 -7.56
N VAL A 67 -32.70 0.91 -6.30
CA VAL A 67 -32.69 1.86 -5.19
C VAL A 67 -31.26 2.12 -4.74
N LYS A 68 -30.86 3.39 -4.75
CA LYS A 68 -29.55 3.85 -4.27
C LYS A 68 -29.71 4.58 -2.93
N VAL A 69 -28.69 4.47 -2.08
CA VAL A 69 -28.71 5.07 -0.73
C VAL A 69 -28.68 6.60 -0.76
N ASP A 70 -28.17 7.20 -1.83
CA ASP A 70 -28.12 8.65 -2.03
C ASP A 70 -29.51 9.32 -2.09
N LEU A 71 -30.54 8.55 -2.46
CA LEU A 71 -31.95 8.97 -2.35
C LEU A 71 -32.35 9.31 -0.91
N LEU A 72 -31.68 8.75 0.11
CA LEU A 72 -31.94 9.11 1.50
C LEU A 72 -31.41 10.50 1.86
N PHE A 73 -30.34 10.99 1.22
CA PHE A 73 -29.61 12.17 1.68
C PHE A 73 -30.40 13.49 1.65
N PRO A 74 -31.27 13.74 0.66
CA PRO A 74 -32.22 14.85 0.73
C PRO A 74 -33.05 14.83 2.02
N ALA A 75 -33.42 13.65 2.53
CA ALA A 75 -34.25 13.48 3.74
C ALA A 75 -33.67 14.17 4.96
N PHE A 76 -32.37 14.01 5.19
CA PHE A 76 -31.68 14.69 6.26
C PHE A 76 -31.78 16.22 6.14
N ARG A 77 -31.59 16.75 4.93
CA ARG A 77 -31.56 18.19 4.68
C ARG A 77 -32.92 18.84 4.81
N TRP A 78 -33.97 18.27 4.24
CA TRP A 78 -35.31 18.85 4.38
C TRP A 78 -35.90 18.61 5.77
N ASN A 79 -35.61 17.47 6.42
CA ASN A 79 -36.03 17.26 7.81
C ASN A 79 -35.43 18.34 8.71
N ASN A 80 -34.12 18.59 8.64
CA ASN A 80 -33.49 19.64 9.42
C ASN A 80 -34.10 21.03 9.13
N ARG A 81 -34.30 21.39 7.85
CA ARG A 81 -35.00 22.65 7.49
C ARG A 81 -36.41 22.74 8.07
N LYS A 82 -37.12 21.62 8.17
CA LYS A 82 -38.50 21.56 8.66
C LYS A 82 -38.60 21.75 10.17
N VAL A 83 -37.68 21.16 10.91
CA VAL A 83 -37.67 21.22 12.37
C VAL A 83 -36.84 22.39 12.91
N SER A 84 -36.03 23.04 12.07
CA SER A 84 -35.28 24.25 12.41
C SER A 84 -36.22 25.37 12.87
N GLY A 85 -35.95 25.94 14.05
CA GLY A 85 -36.77 26.98 14.67
C GLY A 85 -38.03 26.48 15.37
N ASN A 86 -38.37 25.19 15.25
CA ASN A 86 -39.51 24.57 15.92
C ASN A 86 -39.09 23.87 17.23
N GLN A 87 -40.06 23.65 18.12
CA GLN A 87 -39.83 22.90 19.37
C GLN A 87 -39.39 21.44 19.11
N HIS A 88 -39.75 20.88 17.96
CA HIS A 88 -39.42 19.52 17.54
C HIS A 88 -38.03 19.35 16.90
N LEU A 89 -37.13 20.35 17.00
CA LEU A 89 -35.79 20.28 16.42
C LEU A 89 -35.01 19.05 16.91
N GLU A 90 -35.03 18.83 18.23
CA GLU A 90 -34.29 17.75 18.87
C GLU A 90 -34.90 16.38 18.56
N ASP A 91 -36.21 16.23 18.79
CA ASP A 91 -36.95 15.00 18.51
C ASP A 91 -36.93 14.63 17.03
N GLY A 92 -37.06 15.62 16.16
CA GLY A 92 -37.00 15.48 14.70
C GLY A 92 -35.69 14.93 14.20
N THR A 93 -34.59 15.50 14.67
CA THR A 93 -33.25 15.04 14.31
C THR A 93 -32.91 13.72 14.96
N ARG A 94 -33.29 13.50 16.23
CA ARG A 94 -33.04 12.23 16.92
C ARG A 94 -33.79 11.07 16.29
N HIS A 95 -35.05 11.28 15.88
CA HIS A 95 -35.87 10.26 15.20
C HIS A 95 -35.22 9.80 13.89
N ILE A 96 -34.94 10.73 12.97
CA ILE A 96 -34.36 10.38 11.66
C ILE A 96 -33.01 9.68 11.81
N VAL A 97 -32.18 10.11 12.78
CA VAL A 97 -30.87 9.51 13.04
C VAL A 97 -31.01 8.10 13.61
N ASN A 98 -31.77 7.92 14.68
CA ASN A 98 -31.92 6.60 15.31
C ASN A 98 -32.53 5.59 14.34
N THR A 99 -33.60 5.96 13.63
CA THR A 99 -34.21 5.08 12.63
C THR A 99 -33.22 4.71 11.51
N THR A 100 -32.40 5.66 11.06
CA THR A 100 -31.35 5.35 10.06
C THR A 100 -30.34 4.36 10.62
N LEU A 101 -29.85 4.55 11.84
CA LEU A 101 -28.88 3.66 12.47
C LEU A 101 -29.45 2.25 12.70
N ASP A 102 -30.71 2.14 13.13
CA ASP A 102 -31.38 0.85 13.34
C ASP A 102 -31.52 0.07 12.02
N HIS A 103 -31.87 0.75 10.92
CA HIS A 103 -31.96 0.12 9.61
C HIS A 103 -30.58 -0.20 9.00
N LEU A 104 -29.56 0.62 9.27
CA LEU A 104 -28.17 0.30 8.92
C LEU A 104 -27.69 -0.95 9.65
N ASP A 105 -27.95 -1.06 10.96
CA ASP A 105 -27.58 -2.23 11.75
C ASP A 105 -28.28 -3.50 11.24
N LYS A 106 -29.59 -3.45 11.01
CA LYS A 106 -30.35 -4.56 10.38
C LYS A 106 -29.75 -4.98 9.04
N ARG A 107 -29.33 -4.02 8.21
CA ARG A 107 -28.68 -4.30 6.93
C ARG A 107 -27.31 -4.96 7.11
N CYS A 108 -26.52 -4.53 8.09
CA CYS A 108 -25.24 -5.13 8.40
C CYS A 108 -25.42 -6.58 8.88
N LYS A 109 -26.34 -6.83 9.81
CA LYS A 109 -26.69 -8.19 10.27
C LYS A 109 -27.06 -9.10 9.11
N TRP A 110 -27.98 -8.67 8.26
CA TRP A 110 -28.36 -9.42 7.07
C TRP A 110 -27.18 -9.75 6.17
N ALA A 111 -26.24 -8.82 5.98
CA ALA A 111 -25.08 -9.05 5.12
C ALA A 111 -24.17 -10.15 5.68
N TYR A 112 -24.00 -10.20 7.00
CA TYR A 112 -23.28 -11.28 7.68
C TYR A 112 -24.03 -12.61 7.60
N ASP A 113 -25.35 -12.61 7.88
CA ASP A 113 -26.17 -13.82 7.79
C ASP A 113 -26.08 -14.44 6.39
N LYS A 114 -26.11 -13.61 5.33
CA LYS A 114 -25.95 -14.08 3.95
C LYS A 114 -24.56 -14.59 3.62
N VAL A 115 -23.53 -13.99 4.20
CA VAL A 115 -22.16 -14.49 4.05
C VAL A 115 -22.07 -15.90 4.62
N ASP A 116 -22.63 -16.11 5.81
CA ASP A 116 -22.58 -17.40 6.49
C ASP A 116 -23.47 -18.45 5.80
N GLU A 117 -24.67 -18.07 5.35
CA GLU A 117 -25.54 -18.92 4.55
C GLU A 117 -24.88 -19.35 3.23
N THR A 118 -24.26 -18.42 2.51
CA THR A 118 -23.62 -18.71 1.20
C THR A 118 -22.37 -19.57 1.39
N LYS A 119 -21.61 -19.37 2.48
CA LYS A 119 -20.48 -20.23 2.83
C LYS A 119 -20.89 -21.64 3.20
N ALA A 120 -22.01 -21.79 3.91
CA ALA A 120 -22.56 -23.09 4.32
C ALA A 120 -23.20 -23.83 3.14
N LYS A 121 -23.96 -23.12 2.30
CA LYS A 121 -24.67 -23.66 1.13
C LYS A 121 -24.02 -23.17 -0.16
N ARG A 122 -22.79 -23.61 -0.40
CA ARG A 122 -22.04 -23.25 -1.61
C ARG A 122 -22.81 -23.71 -2.85
N SER A 123 -23.30 -22.77 -3.65
CA SER A 123 -23.99 -23.12 -4.89
C SER A 123 -23.00 -23.63 -5.94
N GLU A 124 -23.45 -24.48 -6.85
CA GLU A 124 -22.63 -24.94 -7.97
C GLU A 124 -22.14 -23.76 -8.82
N CYS A 125 -22.98 -22.73 -8.97
CA CYS A 125 -22.61 -21.47 -9.62
C CYS A 125 -21.46 -20.76 -8.90
N ASP A 126 -21.43 -20.71 -7.57
CA ASP A 126 -20.34 -20.07 -6.83
C ASP A 126 -19.02 -20.82 -6.98
N LEU A 127 -19.07 -22.16 -7.04
CA LEU A 127 -17.92 -23.02 -7.29
C LEU A 127 -17.36 -22.79 -8.71
N ILE A 128 -18.23 -22.79 -9.72
CA ILE A 128 -17.85 -22.52 -11.12
C ILE A 128 -17.30 -21.10 -11.26
N LEU A 129 -17.95 -20.10 -10.66
CA LEU A 129 -17.47 -18.73 -10.78
C LEU A 129 -16.17 -18.51 -10.01
N SER A 130 -15.97 -19.18 -8.87
CA SER A 130 -14.68 -19.16 -8.15
C SER A 130 -13.56 -19.78 -8.99
N SER A 131 -13.81 -20.93 -9.64
CA SER A 131 -12.82 -21.56 -10.52
C SER A 131 -12.51 -20.73 -11.76
N LEU A 132 -13.52 -20.10 -12.36
CA LEU A 132 -13.34 -19.21 -13.52
C LEU A 132 -12.61 -17.90 -13.19
N SER A 133 -12.85 -17.33 -12.00
CA SER A 133 -12.25 -16.05 -11.59
C SER A 133 -10.87 -16.20 -10.94
N GLY A 134 -10.51 -17.38 -10.44
CA GLY A 134 -9.31 -17.58 -9.63
C GLY A 134 -9.39 -16.93 -8.23
N ILE A 135 -10.57 -16.41 -7.85
CA ILE A 135 -10.80 -15.77 -6.55
C ILE A 135 -11.51 -16.78 -5.64
N SER A 136 -11.06 -16.89 -4.39
CA SER A 136 -11.68 -17.79 -3.41
C SER A 136 -13.15 -17.42 -3.15
N ILE A 137 -13.98 -18.42 -2.87
CA ILE A 137 -15.40 -18.22 -2.54
C ILE A 137 -15.55 -17.25 -1.37
N ASP A 138 -14.71 -17.38 -0.33
CA ASP A 138 -14.74 -16.50 0.83
C ASP A 138 -14.54 -15.02 0.45
N GLN A 139 -13.63 -14.75 -0.49
CA GLN A 139 -13.41 -13.38 -0.94
C GLN A 139 -14.58 -12.89 -1.80
N ARG A 140 -15.12 -13.72 -2.69
CA ARG A 140 -16.29 -13.36 -3.50
C ARG A 140 -17.52 -13.03 -2.66
N VAL A 141 -17.80 -13.84 -1.64
CA VAL A 141 -18.94 -13.64 -0.74
C VAL A 141 -18.77 -12.36 0.08
N LYS A 142 -17.53 -12.06 0.53
CA LYS A 142 -17.22 -10.77 1.16
C LYS A 142 -17.47 -9.59 0.21
N ASP A 143 -16.98 -9.69 -1.03
CA ASP A 143 -17.11 -8.62 -2.04
C ASP A 143 -18.57 -8.41 -2.46
N LEU A 144 -19.40 -9.46 -2.43
CA LEU A 144 -20.81 -9.40 -2.78
C LEU A 144 -21.70 -8.80 -1.70
N TYR A 145 -21.43 -9.07 -0.42
CA TYR A 145 -22.32 -8.69 0.68
C TYR A 145 -21.71 -7.69 1.67
N LEU A 146 -20.48 -7.95 2.16
CA LEU A 146 -19.86 -7.11 3.19
C LEU A 146 -19.33 -5.80 2.63
N VAL A 147 -18.69 -5.81 1.46
CA VAL A 147 -18.14 -4.59 0.83
C VAL A 147 -19.25 -3.57 0.51
N PRO A 148 -20.42 -3.96 -0.06
CA PRO A 148 -21.54 -3.03 -0.22
C PRO A 148 -22.13 -2.54 1.09
N ALA A 149 -22.20 -3.38 2.13
CA ALA A 149 -22.68 -2.98 3.45
C ALA A 149 -21.75 -1.92 4.07
N GLU A 150 -20.44 -2.15 4.05
CA GLU A 150 -19.42 -1.21 4.50
C GLU A 150 -19.48 0.12 3.74
N LYS A 151 -19.63 0.06 2.41
CA LYS A 151 -19.75 1.25 1.57
C LYS A 151 -20.97 2.09 1.95
N ILE A 152 -22.11 1.44 2.17
CA ILE A 152 -23.35 2.10 2.57
C ILE A 152 -23.20 2.77 3.94
N VAL A 153 -22.64 2.07 4.93
CA VAL A 153 -22.35 2.66 6.25
C VAL A 153 -21.43 3.88 6.10
N GLY A 154 -20.37 3.78 5.29
CA GLY A 154 -19.45 4.88 5.04
C GLY A 154 -20.07 6.09 4.34
N GLU A 155 -20.98 5.87 3.38
CA GLU A 155 -21.69 6.95 2.67
C GLU A 155 -22.73 7.63 3.57
N VAL A 156 -23.52 6.85 4.31
CA VAL A 156 -24.51 7.38 5.25
C VAL A 156 -23.84 8.12 6.40
N ALA A 157 -22.76 7.58 6.98
CA ALA A 157 -21.98 8.27 8.00
C ALA A 157 -21.43 9.61 7.51
N ARG A 158 -20.93 9.67 6.27
CA ARG A 158 -20.42 10.91 5.65
C ARG A 158 -21.51 11.97 5.53
N GLU A 159 -22.71 11.59 5.10
CA GLU A 159 -23.82 12.54 4.99
C GLU A 159 -24.34 12.95 6.37
N MET A 160 -24.64 11.99 7.26
CA MET A 160 -25.18 12.27 8.60
C MET A 160 -24.27 13.16 9.44
N LEU A 161 -22.96 12.91 9.40
CA LEU A 161 -21.97 13.68 10.16
C LEU A 161 -21.52 14.96 9.46
N THR A 162 -22.16 15.34 8.35
CA THR A 162 -21.93 16.63 7.70
C THR A 162 -22.44 17.77 8.57
N PHE A 163 -21.67 18.86 8.62
CA PHE A 163 -21.87 20.02 9.50
C PHE A 163 -23.29 20.62 9.50
N ASN A 164 -24.02 20.56 8.39
CA ASN A 164 -25.35 21.15 8.24
C ASN A 164 -26.49 20.13 8.33
N VAL A 165 -26.20 18.84 8.54
CA VAL A 165 -27.22 17.77 8.57
C VAL A 165 -27.82 17.64 9.96
N ILE A 166 -27.05 17.19 10.95
CA ILE A 166 -27.48 17.20 12.35
C ILE A 166 -27.36 18.61 12.93
N GLY A 167 -26.28 19.32 12.62
CA GLY A 167 -26.03 20.68 13.10
C GLY A 167 -25.10 20.75 14.31
N HIS A 168 -24.83 21.98 14.77
CA HIS A 168 -23.84 22.29 15.82
C HIS A 168 -24.41 23.07 17.01
N SER A 169 -25.71 23.34 17.02
CA SER A 169 -26.34 24.06 18.14
C SER A 169 -26.23 23.25 19.44
N GLY A 170 -26.30 23.93 20.59
CA GLY A 170 -26.20 23.28 21.90
C GLY A 170 -27.17 22.09 22.10
N LYS A 171 -28.37 22.12 21.50
CA LYS A 171 -29.34 21.01 21.54
C LYS A 171 -28.99 19.85 20.59
N LEU A 172 -28.26 20.11 19.52
CA LEU A 172 -27.96 19.14 18.45
C LEU A 172 -26.57 18.51 18.60
N LEU A 173 -25.62 19.20 19.23
CA LEU A 173 -24.28 18.65 19.47
C LEU A 173 -24.30 17.35 20.28
N PRO A 174 -25.12 17.18 21.35
CA PRO A 174 -25.25 15.89 22.04
C PRO A 174 -25.71 14.77 21.11
N ILE A 175 -26.69 15.03 20.24
CA ILE A 175 -27.16 14.07 19.23
C ILE A 175 -26.04 13.73 18.24
N TYR A 176 -25.28 14.73 17.78
CA TYR A 176 -24.15 14.53 16.88
C TYR A 176 -23.09 13.60 17.48
N LEU A 177 -22.76 13.80 18.76
CA LEU A 177 -21.80 12.97 19.49
C LEU A 177 -22.34 11.54 19.66
N GLU A 178 -23.59 11.38 20.11
CA GLU A 178 -24.23 10.05 20.26
C GLU A 178 -24.31 9.29 18.93
N THR A 179 -24.60 10.00 17.85
CA THR A 179 -24.63 9.43 16.50
C THR A 179 -23.25 8.92 16.12
N THR A 180 -22.21 9.70 16.42
CA THR A 180 -20.83 9.31 16.13
C THR A 180 -20.43 8.08 16.94
N GLU A 181 -20.75 8.02 18.23
CA GLU A 181 -20.49 6.86 19.10
C GLU A 181 -21.16 5.59 18.55
N LYS A 182 -22.45 5.66 18.21
CA LYS A 182 -23.17 4.53 17.60
C LYS A 182 -22.57 4.09 16.27
N LEU A 183 -22.12 5.02 15.44
CA LEU A 183 -21.43 4.69 14.18
C LEU A 183 -20.07 4.04 14.41
N ILE A 184 -19.31 4.48 15.43
CA ILE A 184 -18.05 3.87 15.82
C ILE A 184 -18.29 2.44 16.31
N GLU A 185 -19.27 2.24 17.19
CA GLU A 185 -19.67 0.93 17.70
C GLU A 185 -20.08 0.00 16.56
N LEU A 186 -20.94 0.47 15.64
CA LEU A 186 -21.34 -0.27 14.46
C LEU A 186 -20.12 -0.71 13.63
N CYS A 187 -19.19 0.20 13.36
CA CYS A 187 -17.98 -0.11 12.60
C CYS A 187 -17.05 -1.09 13.34
N ARG A 188 -16.98 -1.03 14.68
CA ARG A 188 -16.20 -1.95 15.52
C ARG A 188 -16.80 -3.36 15.50
N THR A 189 -18.11 -3.46 15.73
CA THR A 189 -18.86 -4.73 15.76
C THR A 189 -18.68 -5.50 14.44
N TYR A 190 -18.74 -4.79 13.31
CA TYR A 190 -18.61 -5.39 11.98
C TYR A 190 -17.21 -5.23 11.35
N LYS A 191 -16.21 -4.76 12.11
CA LYS A 191 -14.81 -4.60 11.65
C LYS A 191 -14.65 -3.85 10.31
N PHE A 192 -15.47 -2.83 10.06
CA PHE A 192 -15.45 -2.04 8.82
C PHE A 192 -14.35 -0.97 8.82
N ARG A 193 -13.20 -1.30 8.19
CA ARG A 193 -11.99 -0.48 8.16
C ARG A 193 -12.08 0.81 7.34
N ALA A 194 -12.77 0.77 6.20
CA ALA A 194 -12.99 1.93 5.34
C ALA A 194 -14.09 2.84 5.90
N ALA A 195 -15.19 2.25 6.42
CA ALA A 195 -16.28 3.03 7.00
C ALA A 195 -15.83 3.83 8.23
N ILE A 196 -15.06 3.24 9.15
CA ILE A 196 -14.52 3.98 10.30
C ILE A 196 -13.59 5.13 9.87
N GLY A 197 -12.87 4.97 8.74
CA GLY A 197 -12.09 6.05 8.14
C GLY A 197 -12.97 7.22 7.65
N HIS A 198 -14.15 6.94 7.11
CA HIS A 198 -15.12 7.97 6.71
C HIS A 198 -15.78 8.66 7.91
N VAL A 199 -16.09 7.91 8.97
CA VAL A 199 -16.55 8.48 10.25
C VAL A 199 -15.48 9.44 10.79
N ALA A 200 -14.22 9.00 10.83
CA ALA A 200 -13.11 9.80 11.31
C ALA A 200 -12.91 11.10 10.51
N ASP A 201 -12.89 11.01 9.18
CA ASP A 201 -12.73 12.17 8.30
C ASP A 201 -13.89 13.18 8.48
N SER A 202 -15.13 12.69 8.61
CA SER A 202 -16.31 13.54 8.80
C SER A 202 -16.29 14.24 10.16
N PHE A 203 -15.96 13.50 11.21
CA PHE A 203 -15.85 14.01 12.58
C PHE A 203 -14.73 15.06 12.71
N VAL A 204 -13.56 14.78 12.14
CA VAL A 204 -12.43 15.72 12.09
C VAL A 204 -12.81 16.99 11.34
N ARG A 205 -13.45 16.89 10.16
CA ARG A 205 -13.91 18.06 9.40
C ARG A 205 -14.92 18.89 10.18
N PHE A 206 -15.82 18.24 10.93
CA PHE A 206 -16.76 18.93 11.80
C PHE A 206 -16.03 19.77 12.83
N PHE A 207 -15.12 19.18 13.62
CA PHE A 207 -14.42 19.90 14.69
C PHE A 207 -13.38 20.91 14.20
N LEU A 208 -12.75 20.67 13.04
CA LEU A 208 -11.93 21.67 12.38
C LEU A 208 -12.74 22.93 12.09
N ARG A 209 -13.94 22.78 11.52
CA ARG A 209 -14.84 23.92 11.25
C ARG A 209 -15.45 24.50 12.52
N PHE A 210 -15.86 23.65 13.47
CA PHE A 210 -16.58 24.05 14.67
C PHE A 210 -15.68 24.81 15.65
N LEU A 211 -14.45 24.35 15.92
CA LEU A 211 -13.57 24.92 16.95
C LEU A 211 -12.29 25.56 16.41
N LEU A 212 -11.68 24.99 15.37
CA LEU A 212 -10.28 25.32 15.03
C LEU A 212 -10.16 26.38 13.93
N TYR A 213 -11.10 26.46 13.01
CA TYR A 213 -11.09 27.44 11.93
C TYR A 213 -11.71 28.78 12.35
N PRO A 214 -11.20 29.90 11.80
CA PRO A 214 -11.77 31.22 12.05
C PRO A 214 -13.18 31.30 11.43
N ILE A 215 -14.14 31.77 12.22
CA ILE A 215 -15.53 31.94 11.77
C ILE A 215 -15.60 33.25 10.99
N ARG A 216 -15.81 33.15 9.67
CA ARG A 216 -16.04 34.30 8.79
C ARG A 216 -17.30 34.07 7.97
N PRO A 217 -18.12 35.10 7.73
CA PRO A 217 -19.23 34.99 6.80
C PRO A 217 -18.70 34.68 5.40
N LYS A 218 -19.32 33.73 4.70
CA LYS A 218 -18.93 33.35 3.32
C LYS A 218 -19.23 34.45 2.31
N THR A 219 -20.23 35.27 2.59
CA THR A 219 -20.71 36.35 1.72
C THR A 219 -21.19 37.52 2.58
N ASN A 220 -21.23 38.73 2.04
CA ASN A 220 -21.77 39.91 2.74
C ASN A 220 -23.31 39.91 2.89
N LYS A 221 -23.97 38.79 2.54
CA LYS A 221 -25.44 38.66 2.64
C LYS A 221 -25.86 38.43 4.08
N ALA A 222 -26.96 39.07 4.50
CA ALA A 222 -27.47 39.04 5.87
C ALA A 222 -27.59 37.61 6.47
N TYR A 223 -28.05 36.63 5.69
CA TYR A 223 -28.17 35.24 6.17
C TYR A 223 -26.80 34.61 6.49
N SER A 224 -25.74 34.95 5.74
CA SER A 224 -24.41 34.41 5.95
C SER A 224 -23.77 34.98 7.22
N THR A 225 -24.07 36.25 7.51
CA THR A 225 -23.67 36.92 8.75
C THR A 225 -24.38 36.28 9.94
N ARG A 226 -25.71 36.14 9.89
CA ARG A 226 -26.50 35.48 10.94
C ARG A 226 -26.02 34.06 11.24
N ALA A 227 -25.70 33.28 10.20
CA ALA A 227 -25.18 31.92 10.38
C ALA A 227 -23.79 31.90 11.02
N ALA A 228 -22.93 32.87 10.70
CA ALA A 228 -21.62 33.01 11.32
C ALA A 228 -21.75 33.42 12.80
N ASP A 229 -22.66 34.34 13.13
CA ASP A 229 -22.86 34.78 14.50
C ASP A 229 -23.51 33.68 15.36
N ALA A 230 -24.46 32.91 14.82
CA ALA A 230 -24.99 31.72 15.49
C ALA A 230 -23.89 30.71 15.83
N LEU A 231 -22.97 30.46 14.89
CA LEU A 231 -21.83 29.56 15.12
C LEU A 231 -20.86 30.10 16.19
N LYS A 232 -20.66 31.42 16.29
CA LYS A 232 -19.84 32.01 17.37
C LYS A 232 -20.50 31.77 18.72
N ILE A 233 -21.80 32.02 18.83
CA ILE A 233 -22.58 31.78 20.05
C ILE A 233 -22.50 30.30 20.46
N ASP A 234 -22.67 29.38 19.52
CA ASP A 234 -22.58 27.94 19.80
C ASP A 234 -21.16 27.53 20.24
N ARG A 235 -20.12 28.10 19.62
CA ARG A 235 -18.73 27.86 20.02
C ARG A 235 -18.47 28.39 21.44
N GLU A 236 -18.94 29.58 21.76
CA GLU A 236 -18.83 30.15 23.11
C GLU A 236 -19.59 29.31 24.13
N SER A 237 -20.79 28.82 23.78
CA SER A 237 -21.57 27.89 24.60
C SER A 237 -20.79 26.60 24.87
N PHE A 238 -20.16 26.02 23.85
CA PHE A 238 -19.33 24.82 24.00
C PHE A 238 -18.16 25.03 24.96
N HIS A 239 -17.50 26.19 24.91
CA HIS A 239 -16.40 26.49 25.84
C HIS A 239 -16.85 26.63 27.30
N ARG A 240 -18.12 26.99 27.54
CA ARG A 240 -18.71 27.05 28.88
C ARG A 240 -19.24 25.70 29.36
N ASP A 241 -19.65 24.82 28.44
CA ASP A 241 -20.22 23.52 28.76
C ASP A 241 -19.14 22.43 28.90
N VAL A 242 -18.76 22.15 30.15
CA VAL A 242 -17.79 21.11 30.51
C VAL A 242 -18.28 19.73 30.06
N THR A 243 -19.57 19.44 30.14
CA THR A 243 -20.12 18.11 29.84
C THR A 243 -20.04 17.80 28.34
N ALA A 244 -20.34 18.76 27.48
CA ALA A 244 -20.19 18.62 26.03
C ALA A 244 -18.72 18.45 25.63
N ALA A 245 -17.80 19.18 26.28
CA ALA A 245 -16.38 19.02 26.06
C ALA A 245 -15.88 17.63 26.48
N GLN A 246 -16.33 17.10 27.63
CA GLN A 246 -15.93 15.78 28.14
C GLN A 246 -16.43 14.68 27.21
N LYS A 247 -17.70 14.76 26.79
CA LYS A 247 -18.28 13.84 25.81
C LYS A 247 -17.52 13.89 24.49
N THR A 248 -17.17 15.07 24.00
CA THR A 248 -16.37 15.24 22.78
C THR A 248 -15.02 14.51 22.88
N VAL A 249 -14.31 14.65 24.00
CA VAL A 249 -13.05 13.95 24.25
C VAL A 249 -13.25 12.44 24.30
N SER A 250 -14.30 11.96 24.98
CA SER A 250 -14.67 10.53 24.99
C SER A 250 -14.86 9.98 23.57
N VAL A 251 -15.61 10.68 22.71
CA VAL A 251 -15.81 10.25 21.32
C VAL A 251 -14.49 10.23 20.53
N PHE A 252 -13.61 11.22 20.71
CA PHE A 252 -12.28 11.19 20.10
C PHE A 252 -11.44 10.00 20.56
N CYS A 253 -11.49 9.65 21.85
CA CYS A 253 -10.82 8.48 22.41
C CYS A 253 -11.33 7.19 21.77
N GLN A 254 -12.65 6.98 21.76
CA GLN A 254 -13.28 5.81 21.14
C GLN A 254 -12.93 5.71 19.64
N LEU A 255 -12.93 6.83 18.93
CA LEU A 255 -12.59 6.89 17.51
C LEU A 255 -11.13 6.48 17.28
N LEU A 256 -10.18 7.02 18.05
CA LEU A 256 -8.76 6.69 17.93
C LEU A 256 -8.50 5.21 18.22
N GLU A 257 -9.05 4.68 19.31
CA GLU A 257 -8.97 3.25 19.62
C GLU A 257 -9.56 2.39 18.50
N ALA A 258 -10.69 2.79 17.90
CA ALA A 258 -11.29 2.06 16.79
C ALA A 258 -10.35 2.04 15.57
N LEU A 259 -9.75 3.18 15.25
CA LEU A 259 -8.80 3.32 14.14
C LEU A 259 -7.52 2.51 14.37
N ILE A 260 -7.02 2.43 15.61
CA ILE A 260 -5.88 1.59 15.99
C ILE A 260 -6.25 0.12 15.80
N ALA A 261 -7.41 -0.32 16.32
CA ALA A 261 -7.88 -1.70 16.21
C ALA A 261 -8.02 -2.19 14.75
N VAL A 262 -8.42 -1.31 13.83
CA VAL A 262 -8.49 -1.63 12.38
C VAL A 262 -7.22 -1.27 11.60
N SER A 263 -6.15 -0.82 12.27
CA SER A 263 -4.89 -0.38 11.67
C SER A 263 -5.07 0.68 10.56
N ASN A 264 -5.99 1.64 10.74
CA ASN A 264 -6.20 2.76 9.82
C ASN A 264 -5.32 3.96 10.24
N TRP A 265 -4.03 3.88 9.93
CA TRP A 265 -3.02 4.84 10.38
C TRP A 265 -3.19 6.25 9.83
N GLN A 266 -3.67 6.38 8.59
CA GLN A 266 -3.92 7.70 7.98
C GLN A 266 -5.08 8.42 8.68
N GLY A 267 -6.17 7.69 8.97
CA GLY A 267 -7.28 8.20 9.76
C GLY A 267 -6.87 8.53 11.19
N ALA A 268 -6.07 7.65 11.82
CA ALA A 268 -5.57 7.84 13.18
C ALA A 268 -4.73 9.12 13.30
N TRP A 269 -3.81 9.36 12.36
CA TRP A 269 -2.97 10.57 12.36
C TRP A 269 -3.79 11.87 12.24
N ARG A 270 -4.72 11.94 11.28
CA ARG A 270 -5.58 13.13 11.10
C ARG A 270 -6.46 13.38 12.33
N THR A 271 -6.98 12.30 12.91
CA THR A 271 -7.79 12.36 14.14
C THR A 271 -6.95 12.86 15.31
N LEU A 272 -5.73 12.34 15.48
CA LEU A 272 -4.79 12.79 16.52
C LEU A 272 -4.41 14.26 16.37
N GLU A 273 -4.15 14.74 15.15
CA GLU A 273 -3.83 16.14 14.89
C GLU A 273 -4.97 17.08 15.27
N CYS A 274 -6.21 16.71 14.95
CA CYS A 274 -7.38 17.46 15.37
C CYS A 274 -7.57 17.37 16.89
N PHE A 275 -7.47 16.16 17.44
CA PHE A 275 -7.74 15.88 18.85
C PHE A 275 -6.83 16.64 19.79
N THR A 276 -5.52 16.69 19.52
CA THR A 276 -4.55 17.46 20.31
C THR A 276 -4.88 18.96 20.35
N LYS A 277 -5.27 19.54 19.20
CA LYS A 277 -5.71 20.94 19.13
C LYS A 277 -7.03 21.18 19.87
N VAL A 278 -7.99 20.25 19.77
CA VAL A 278 -9.25 20.31 20.52
C VAL A 278 -8.98 20.22 22.02
N LEU A 279 -8.13 19.29 22.46
CA LEU A 279 -7.72 19.12 23.85
C LEU A 279 -7.05 20.38 24.40
N ALA A 280 -6.16 21.01 23.63
CA ALA A 280 -5.53 22.28 24.01
C ALA A 280 -6.56 23.42 24.21
N LYS A 281 -7.68 23.41 23.48
CA LYS A 281 -8.76 24.39 23.62
C LYS A 281 -9.70 24.11 24.79
N THR A 282 -9.77 22.87 25.28
CA THR A 282 -10.65 22.47 26.40
C THR A 282 -9.93 22.39 27.75
N LYS A 283 -8.61 22.56 27.79
CA LYS A 283 -7.76 22.50 29.00
C LYS A 283 -8.09 23.49 30.13
N GLN A 284 -8.99 24.46 29.92
CA GLN A 284 -9.23 25.55 30.87
C GLN A 284 -10.01 25.15 32.13
N HIS A 285 -10.58 23.94 32.20
CA HIS A 285 -11.46 23.51 33.30
C HIS A 285 -10.79 22.46 34.20
N GLU A 286 -10.86 22.62 35.52
CA GLU A 286 -10.26 21.69 36.50
C GLU A 286 -10.95 20.32 36.51
N ASP A 287 -12.27 20.29 36.35
CA ASP A 287 -13.08 19.06 36.27
C ASP A 287 -12.77 18.22 35.01
N PHE A 288 -11.89 18.71 34.14
CA PHE A 288 -11.50 18.05 32.91
C PHE A 288 -10.33 17.07 33.09
N ARG A 289 -9.69 17.01 34.27
CA ARG A 289 -8.47 16.20 34.51
C ARG A 289 -8.63 14.73 34.13
N LYS A 290 -9.73 14.08 34.54
CA LYS A 290 -9.98 12.67 34.23
C LYS A 290 -10.07 12.41 32.72
N SER A 291 -10.85 13.21 32.00
CA SER A 291 -10.96 13.11 30.53
C SER A 291 -9.65 13.41 29.82
N GLN A 292 -8.84 14.35 30.33
CA GLN A 292 -7.50 14.60 29.81
C GLN A 292 -6.56 13.42 30.05
N SER A 293 -6.60 12.79 31.24
CA SER A 293 -5.85 11.58 31.53
C SER A 293 -6.21 10.46 30.54
N ASP A 294 -7.50 10.19 30.35
CA ASP A 294 -7.97 9.18 29.40
C ASP A 294 -7.55 9.49 27.95
N ALA A 295 -7.56 10.77 27.55
CA ALA A 295 -7.05 11.22 26.25
C ALA A 295 -5.56 10.88 26.08
N TYR A 296 -4.73 11.20 27.07
CA TYR A 296 -3.30 10.89 27.04
C TYR A 296 -3.04 9.38 27.04
N LEU A 297 -3.87 8.56 27.71
CA LEU A 297 -3.75 7.10 27.68
C LEU A 297 -3.99 6.54 26.26
N VAL A 298 -5.02 7.00 25.56
CA VAL A 298 -5.29 6.56 24.18
C VAL A 298 -4.18 7.00 23.24
N MET A 299 -3.67 8.24 23.39
CA MET A 299 -2.52 8.72 22.62
C MET A 299 -1.27 7.87 22.91
N ALA A 300 -1.06 7.49 24.17
CA ALA A 300 0.06 6.63 24.56
C ALA A 300 -0.05 5.26 23.86
N THR A 301 -1.23 4.65 23.82
CA THR A 301 -1.45 3.39 23.09
C THR A 301 -1.12 3.55 21.61
N LEU A 302 -1.59 4.63 20.96
CA LEU A 302 -1.26 4.91 19.55
C LEU A 302 0.25 4.97 19.31
N PHE A 303 0.99 5.70 20.15
CA PHE A 303 2.43 5.83 19.99
C PHE A 303 3.19 4.53 20.30
N TRP A 304 2.65 3.67 21.16
CA TRP A 304 3.20 2.34 21.39
C TRP A 304 3.12 1.48 20.13
N GLU A 305 1.93 1.39 19.51
CA GLU A 305 1.73 0.63 18.28
C GLU A 305 2.57 1.14 17.11
N CYS A 306 2.89 2.43 17.10
CA CYS A 306 3.77 3.05 16.11
C CYS A 306 5.27 2.97 16.46
N SER A 307 5.66 2.22 17.50
CA SER A 307 7.05 2.12 18.01
C SER A 307 7.70 3.47 18.35
N CYS A 308 6.88 4.46 18.74
CA CYS A 308 7.28 5.82 19.08
C CYS A 308 7.40 5.98 20.61
N TYR A 309 8.33 5.24 21.23
CA TYR A 309 8.39 5.08 22.70
C TYR A 309 8.57 6.38 23.49
N SER A 310 9.30 7.36 22.96
CA SER A 310 9.47 8.67 23.59
C SER A 310 8.13 9.37 23.85
N PHE A 311 7.26 9.37 22.84
CA PHE A 311 5.94 10.02 22.94
C PHE A 311 4.96 9.16 23.74
N HIS A 312 5.05 7.83 23.66
CA HIS A 312 4.31 6.93 24.55
C HIS A 312 4.59 7.24 26.02
N ALA A 313 5.87 7.31 26.40
CA ALA A 313 6.29 7.61 27.77
C ALA A 313 5.86 9.02 28.22
N HIS A 314 5.95 10.00 27.33
CA HIS A 314 5.49 11.37 27.60
C HIS A 314 3.98 11.45 27.86
N CYS A 315 3.18 10.79 27.03
CA CYS A 315 1.74 10.73 27.21
C CYS A 315 1.36 9.99 28.49
N LEU A 316 2.00 8.85 28.80
CA LEU A 316 1.78 8.15 30.07
C LEU A 316 2.15 9.00 31.29
N LEU A 317 3.26 9.73 31.24
CA LEU A 317 3.64 10.65 32.30
C LEU A 317 2.60 11.76 32.50
N SER A 318 2.07 12.30 31.40
CA SER A 318 1.03 13.33 31.43
C SER A 318 -0.28 12.76 31.99
N ALA A 319 -0.66 11.53 31.62
CA ALA A 319 -1.81 10.83 32.18
C ALA A 319 -1.64 10.57 33.68
N ALA A 320 -0.49 10.04 34.10
CA ALA A 320 -0.19 9.74 35.50
C ALA A 320 -0.19 11.00 36.39
N PHE A 321 0.23 12.15 35.85
CA PHE A 321 0.15 13.43 36.56
C PHE A 321 -1.30 13.90 36.78
N LEU A 322 -2.21 13.56 35.87
CA LEU A 322 -3.61 13.97 35.88
C LEU A 322 -4.55 12.95 36.52
N ALA A 323 -4.04 11.76 36.85
CA ALA A 323 -4.83 10.66 37.36
C ALA A 323 -5.17 10.80 38.85
N ASP A 324 -6.33 10.27 39.22
CA ASP A 324 -6.75 10.11 40.61
C ASP A 324 -5.87 9.08 41.33
N ASP A 325 -5.76 9.18 42.66
CA ASP A 325 -4.81 8.39 43.45
C ASP A 325 -4.97 6.87 43.27
N GLU A 326 -6.18 6.36 43.04
CA GLU A 326 -6.45 4.94 42.78
C GLU A 326 -5.75 4.40 41.51
N ARG A 327 -5.70 5.20 40.44
CA ARG A 327 -5.09 4.79 39.15
C ARG A 327 -3.63 5.23 39.05
N LYS A 328 -3.24 6.20 39.87
CA LYS A 328 -1.94 6.87 39.82
C LYS A 328 -0.77 5.90 39.96
N GLU A 329 -0.83 4.97 40.91
CA GLU A 329 0.27 4.01 41.15
C GLU A 329 0.54 3.11 39.93
N SER A 330 -0.51 2.54 39.32
CA SER A 330 -0.39 1.73 38.11
C SER A 330 0.13 2.55 36.92
N LEU A 331 -0.41 3.76 36.71
CA LEU A 331 0.03 4.62 35.63
C LEU A 331 1.46 5.12 35.80
N LEU A 332 1.90 5.40 37.03
CA LEU A 332 3.27 5.75 37.35
C LEU A 332 4.23 4.60 37.04
N SER A 333 3.87 3.37 37.41
CA SER A 333 4.65 2.18 37.08
C SER A 333 4.87 2.07 35.57
N ARG A 334 3.79 2.22 34.79
CA ARG A 334 3.84 2.21 33.32
C ARG A 334 4.67 3.36 32.77
N ALA A 335 4.48 4.58 33.28
CA ALA A 335 5.19 5.77 32.81
C ALA A 335 6.70 5.66 33.05
N VAL A 336 7.11 5.21 34.25
CA VAL A 336 8.52 5.05 34.61
C VAL A 336 9.19 3.98 33.75
N LEU A 337 8.59 2.80 33.61
CA LEU A 337 9.13 1.75 32.74
C LEU A 337 9.17 2.20 31.27
N ALA A 338 8.10 2.85 30.78
CA ALA A 338 8.08 3.40 29.43
C ALA A 338 9.19 4.43 29.19
N ALA A 339 9.48 5.30 30.16
CA ALA A 339 10.56 6.27 30.05
C ALA A 339 11.93 5.57 29.98
N LEU A 340 12.12 4.48 30.73
CA LEU A 340 13.33 3.67 30.69
C LEU A 340 13.50 2.93 29.35
N CYS A 341 12.42 2.56 28.65
CA CYS A 341 12.46 1.98 27.31
C CYS A 341 12.95 2.94 26.23
N VAL A 342 12.99 4.26 26.50
CA VAL A 342 13.39 5.25 25.49
C VAL A 342 14.90 5.15 25.23
N PRO A 343 15.33 4.87 23.98
CA PRO A 343 16.75 4.79 23.66
C PRO A 343 17.41 6.17 23.72
N ASN A 344 18.62 6.23 24.28
CA ASN A 344 19.46 7.42 24.21
C ASN A 344 20.12 7.49 22.82
N ILE A 345 19.44 8.09 21.85
CA ILE A 345 20.02 8.32 20.52
C ILE A 345 20.92 9.55 20.61
N LYS A 346 22.23 9.35 20.71
CA LYS A 346 23.22 10.43 20.67
C LYS A 346 23.52 10.79 19.21
N GLY A 347 22.87 11.83 18.70
CA GLY A 347 23.27 12.52 17.46
C GLY A 347 22.80 11.90 16.14
N ARG A 348 22.95 12.68 15.06
CA ARG A 348 22.76 12.19 13.67
C ARG A 348 23.92 11.27 13.31
N GLU A 349 23.72 9.96 13.40
CA GLU A 349 24.60 9.02 12.70
C GLU A 349 24.47 9.32 11.20
N SER A 350 25.46 10.03 10.67
CA SER A 350 25.41 10.71 9.37
C SER A 350 25.44 9.77 8.15
N PHE A 351 25.29 8.46 8.35
CA PHE A 351 25.46 7.47 7.28
C PHE A 351 24.33 6.43 7.13
N ALA A 352 23.38 6.34 8.07
CA ALA A 352 22.24 5.45 7.90
C ALA A 352 21.20 6.10 6.98
N ARG A 353 21.05 5.57 5.74
CA ARG A 353 19.97 5.95 4.82
C ARG A 353 18.62 5.83 5.55
N GLY A 354 17.99 6.96 5.88
CA GLY A 354 16.69 7.00 6.55
C GLY A 354 16.66 7.73 7.90
N SER A 355 17.82 8.02 8.51
CA SER A 355 17.89 8.74 9.80
C SER A 355 17.20 10.11 9.73
N ASP A 356 17.38 10.86 8.64
CA ASP A 356 16.70 12.15 8.43
C ASP A 356 15.17 12.03 8.49
N SER A 357 14.60 10.94 7.95
CA SER A 357 13.15 10.73 7.98
C SER A 357 12.63 10.45 9.39
N PHE A 358 13.42 9.77 10.22
CA PHE A 358 13.09 9.51 11.63
C PHE A 358 13.10 10.79 12.45
N PHE A 359 14.14 11.63 12.30
CA PHE A 359 14.22 12.91 13.00
C PHE A 359 13.11 13.88 12.57
N GLN A 360 12.80 13.97 11.28
CA GLN A 360 11.70 14.80 10.79
C GLN A 360 10.33 14.36 11.33
N LYS A 361 10.08 13.03 11.37
CA LYS A 361 8.86 12.47 11.96
C LYS A 361 8.75 12.82 13.44
N ASN A 362 9.84 12.62 14.19
CA ASN A 362 9.88 12.94 15.61
C ASN A 362 9.68 14.45 15.87
N GLU A 363 10.26 15.32 15.04
CA GLU A 363 10.04 16.76 15.12
C GLU A 363 8.57 17.12 14.86
N GLN A 364 7.93 16.46 13.88
CA GLN A 364 6.52 16.69 13.58
C GLN A 364 5.60 16.24 14.73
N ILE A 365 5.89 15.09 15.36
CA ILE A 365 5.14 14.61 16.52
C ILE A 365 5.40 15.51 17.74
N ALA A 366 6.63 15.96 17.94
CA ALA A 366 6.97 16.90 19.01
C ALA A 366 6.16 18.20 18.88
N LYS A 367 6.10 18.78 17.69
CA LYS A 367 5.26 19.97 17.40
C LYS A 367 3.78 19.74 17.70
N LEU A 368 3.28 18.53 17.45
CA LEU A 368 1.88 18.17 17.74
C LEU A 368 1.54 18.23 19.23
N LEU A 369 2.51 17.90 20.08
CA LEU A 369 2.38 17.87 21.54
C LEU A 369 2.95 19.14 22.21
N ASP A 370 3.19 20.20 21.43
CA ASP A 370 3.82 21.45 21.88
C ASP A 370 5.20 21.25 22.54
N LEU A 371 5.95 20.25 22.08
CA LEU A 371 7.32 19.96 22.50
C LEU A 371 8.33 20.52 21.48
N LYS A 372 9.47 21.02 21.98
CA LYS A 372 10.56 21.52 21.11
C LYS A 372 11.25 20.39 20.34
N GLU A 373 11.40 19.24 20.99
CA GLU A 373 12.06 18.05 20.44
C GLU A 373 11.46 16.78 21.04
N ALA A 374 11.82 15.62 20.49
CA ALA A 374 11.39 14.35 21.05
C ALA A 374 11.98 14.16 22.46
N PRO A 375 11.16 13.79 23.45
CA PRO A 375 11.60 13.71 24.83
C PRO A 375 12.61 12.56 25.00
N SER A 376 13.79 12.91 25.50
CA SER A 376 14.82 11.93 25.84
C SER A 376 14.49 11.22 27.16
N ARG A 377 15.08 10.05 27.39
CA ARG A 377 14.96 9.32 28.67
C ARG A 377 15.32 10.21 29.86
N ASN A 378 16.44 10.94 29.76
CA ASN A 378 16.91 11.81 30.82
C ASN A 378 15.92 12.96 31.09
N PHE A 379 15.37 13.58 30.05
CA PHE A 379 14.34 14.61 30.18
C PHE A 379 13.10 14.08 30.89
N LEU A 380 12.61 12.89 30.51
CA LEU A 380 11.43 12.28 31.11
C LEU A 380 11.66 11.96 32.60
N VAL A 381 12.80 11.37 32.94
CA VAL A 381 13.14 11.04 34.33
C VAL A 381 13.31 12.31 35.18
N GLN A 382 14.02 13.32 34.67
CA GLN A 382 14.15 14.61 35.36
C GLN A 382 12.80 15.28 35.58
N ARG A 383 11.92 15.24 34.56
CA ARG A 383 10.57 15.77 34.67
C ARG A 383 9.74 15.02 35.71
N MET A 384 9.84 13.69 35.77
CA MET A 384 9.20 12.89 36.84
C MET A 384 9.70 13.26 38.23
N GLN A 385 10.99 13.53 38.39
CA GLN A 385 11.57 13.97 39.66
C GLN A 385 11.10 15.38 40.05
N GLN A 386 11.08 16.32 39.11
CA GLN A 386 10.58 17.68 39.32
C GLN A 386 9.10 17.71 39.73
N MET A 387 8.29 16.84 39.13
CA MET A 387 6.86 16.69 39.48
C MET A 387 6.65 15.79 40.71
N GLN A 388 7.71 15.35 41.40
CA GLN A 388 7.68 14.45 42.57
C GLN A 388 6.95 13.11 42.33
N LEU A 389 6.79 12.72 41.06
CA LEU A 389 6.07 11.51 40.66
C LEU A 389 6.92 10.24 40.79
N LEU A 390 8.24 10.36 40.66
CA LEU A 390 9.13 9.20 40.77
C LEU A 390 9.11 8.59 42.19
N GLN A 391 8.97 9.42 43.22
CA GLN A 391 8.92 8.98 44.61
C GLN A 391 7.57 8.33 44.97
N ALA A 392 6.51 8.67 44.24
CA ALA A 392 5.18 8.09 44.39
C ALA A 392 5.02 6.74 43.66
N ALA A 393 5.98 6.34 42.84
CA ALA A 393 5.95 5.06 42.14
C ALA A 393 6.28 3.89 43.11
N PRO A 394 5.83 2.65 42.82
CA PRO A 394 6.15 1.50 43.64
C PRO A 394 7.66 1.32 43.80
N LYS A 395 8.10 0.98 45.01
CA LYS A 395 9.53 0.80 45.36
C LYS A 395 10.27 -0.14 44.40
N GLY A 396 9.59 -1.20 43.94
CA GLY A 396 10.17 -2.17 43.00
C GLY A 396 10.52 -1.55 41.63
N VAL A 397 9.73 -0.59 41.16
CA VAL A 397 9.95 0.13 39.90
C VAL A 397 11.06 1.17 40.07
N VAL A 398 11.08 1.88 41.21
CA VAL A 398 12.15 2.85 41.54
C VAL A 398 13.51 2.15 41.58
N ALA A 399 13.58 0.94 42.16
CA ALA A 399 14.80 0.14 42.18
C ALA A 399 15.33 -0.19 40.76
N VAL A 400 14.45 -0.41 39.77
CA VAL A 400 14.87 -0.57 38.37
C VAL A 400 15.53 0.70 37.84
N VAL A 401 14.96 1.87 38.14
CA VAL A 401 15.52 3.16 37.72
C VAL A 401 16.91 3.37 38.32
N GLU A 402 17.09 3.06 39.61
CA GLU A 402 18.38 3.19 40.30
C GLU A 402 19.44 2.25 39.71
N LEU A 403 19.11 0.96 39.52
CA LEU A 403 19.98 -0.01 38.87
C LEU A 403 20.40 0.47 37.46
N LEU A 404 19.43 0.95 36.68
CA LEU A 404 19.65 1.50 35.34
C LEU A 404 20.27 2.90 35.35
N ARG A 405 20.58 3.54 36.48
CA ARG A 405 21.28 4.83 36.53
C ARG A 405 22.72 4.71 37.02
N ASN A 406 23.09 3.58 37.64
CA ASN A 406 24.44 3.29 38.11
C ASN A 406 25.51 3.46 37.02
N GLU A 407 26.56 4.23 37.30
CA GLU A 407 27.65 4.50 36.35
C GLU A 407 28.39 3.20 35.96
N VAL A 408 28.58 2.31 36.92
CA VAL A 408 29.14 0.97 36.70
C VAL A 408 28.00 0.03 36.33
N PHE A 409 28.00 -0.46 35.09
CA PHE A 409 26.96 -1.34 34.55
C PHE A 409 27.57 -2.60 33.93
N ASP A 410 28.16 -3.43 34.80
CA ASP A 410 28.76 -4.72 34.46
C ASP A 410 27.71 -5.84 34.27
N GLY A 411 28.18 -7.07 34.09
CA GLY A 411 27.32 -8.24 33.88
C GLY A 411 26.41 -8.55 35.08
N GLU A 412 26.90 -8.33 36.31
CA GLU A 412 26.11 -8.54 37.52
C GLU A 412 25.02 -7.47 37.69
N ALA A 413 25.35 -6.20 37.45
CA ALA A 413 24.39 -5.10 37.45
C ALA A 413 23.31 -5.30 36.39
N SER A 414 23.70 -5.75 35.19
CA SER A 414 22.78 -6.07 34.09
C SER A 414 21.84 -7.21 34.45
N SER A 415 22.36 -8.29 35.03
CA SER A 415 21.58 -9.45 35.49
C SER A 415 20.61 -9.06 36.61
N ARG A 416 21.05 -8.26 37.59
CA ARG A 416 20.19 -7.72 38.64
C ARG A 416 19.08 -6.83 38.08
N ALA A 417 19.38 -5.98 37.10
CA ALA A 417 18.39 -5.12 36.46
C ALA A 417 17.28 -5.95 35.78
N ILE A 418 17.64 -7.03 35.08
CA ILE A 418 16.66 -7.91 34.41
C ILE A 418 15.86 -8.74 35.39
N ALA A 419 16.50 -9.27 36.44
CA ALA A 419 15.82 -9.96 37.52
C ALA A 419 14.79 -9.02 38.17
N GLN A 420 15.18 -7.77 38.44
CA GLN A 420 14.28 -6.77 39.00
C GLN A 420 13.12 -6.43 38.05
N VAL A 421 13.38 -6.24 36.76
CA VAL A 421 12.32 -6.02 35.75
C VAL A 421 11.36 -7.20 35.72
N SER A 422 11.88 -8.43 35.75
CA SER A 422 11.05 -9.65 35.74
C SER A 422 10.20 -9.77 37.00
N GLN A 423 10.74 -9.42 38.19
CA GLN A 423 9.96 -9.36 39.43
C GLN A 423 8.84 -8.31 39.38
N VAL A 424 9.11 -7.15 38.77
CA VAL A 424 8.09 -6.10 38.59
C VAL A 424 6.97 -6.58 37.66
N VAL A 425 7.31 -7.22 36.54
CA VAL A 425 6.34 -7.78 35.59
C VAL A 425 5.54 -8.94 36.19
N GLN A 426 6.16 -9.78 37.02
CA GLN A 426 5.44 -10.86 37.72
C GLN A 426 4.38 -10.33 38.69
N LYS A 427 4.63 -9.17 39.33
CA LYS A 427 3.65 -8.53 40.22
C LYS A 427 2.52 -7.84 39.46
N ASP A 428 2.80 -7.27 38.29
CA ASP A 428 1.82 -6.64 37.43
C ASP A 428 2.03 -7.07 35.97
N GLN A 429 1.23 -8.06 35.54
CA GLN A 429 1.28 -8.62 34.18
C GLN A 429 0.98 -7.56 33.11
N SER A 430 0.31 -6.46 33.43
CA SER A 430 0.04 -5.38 32.47
C SER A 430 1.31 -4.66 31.99
N LEU A 431 2.44 -4.87 32.70
CA LEU A 431 3.76 -4.32 32.40
C LEU A 431 4.60 -5.22 31.49
N GLU A 432 4.13 -6.43 31.15
CA GLU A 432 4.87 -7.42 30.36
C GLU A 432 5.39 -6.86 29.03
N LYS A 433 4.59 -6.02 28.35
CA LYS A 433 4.97 -5.39 27.09
C LYS A 433 6.26 -4.56 27.15
N TYR A 434 6.66 -4.08 28.33
CA TYR A 434 7.90 -3.29 28.51
C TYR A 434 9.14 -4.16 28.69
N GLN A 435 8.99 -5.45 29.02
CA GLN A 435 10.11 -6.33 29.35
C GLN A 435 11.12 -6.44 28.22
N GLN A 436 10.65 -6.72 26.99
CA GLN A 436 11.51 -6.88 25.82
C GLN A 436 12.25 -5.58 25.44
N PRO A 437 11.58 -4.41 25.31
CA PRO A 437 12.28 -3.14 25.10
C PRO A 437 13.28 -2.79 26.21
N LEU A 438 12.99 -3.11 27.47
CA LEU A 438 13.93 -2.88 28.58
C LEU A 438 15.16 -3.79 28.49
N ARG A 439 15.00 -5.06 28.10
CA ARG A 439 16.14 -5.97 27.86
C ARG A 439 17.09 -5.40 26.80
N LYS A 440 16.55 -4.85 25.71
CA LYS A 440 17.34 -4.12 24.69
C LYS A 440 18.11 -2.94 25.30
N VAL A 441 17.46 -2.13 26.14
CA VAL A 441 18.13 -0.99 26.80
C VAL A 441 19.23 -1.43 27.78
N VAL A 442 19.00 -2.49 28.56
CA VAL A 442 19.99 -3.09 29.45
C VAL A 442 21.18 -3.60 28.64
N MET A 443 20.92 -4.35 27.57
CA MET A 443 21.94 -4.88 26.65
C MET A 443 22.79 -3.76 26.06
N LYS A 444 22.16 -2.72 25.52
CA LYS A 444 22.88 -1.57 24.96
C LYS A 444 23.79 -0.92 25.98
N ARG A 445 23.29 -0.69 27.21
CA ARG A 445 24.09 -0.05 28.26
C ARG A 445 25.28 -0.94 28.68
N PHE A 446 25.06 -2.24 28.81
CA PHE A 446 26.13 -3.21 29.07
C PHE A 446 27.21 -3.15 27.97
N LEU A 447 26.79 -3.19 26.69
CA LEU A 447 27.72 -3.12 25.56
C LEU A 447 28.45 -1.77 25.49
N GLU A 448 27.76 -0.64 25.73
CA GLU A 448 28.38 0.68 25.81
C GLU A 448 29.45 0.72 26.91
N TYR A 449 29.16 0.15 28.09
CA TYR A 449 30.11 0.07 29.19
C TYR A 449 31.31 -0.82 28.84
N MET A 450 31.05 -2.04 28.33
CA MET A 450 32.09 -2.99 27.96
C MET A 450 32.98 -2.46 26.83
N ALA A 451 32.41 -1.75 25.85
CA ALA A 451 33.15 -1.11 24.76
C ALA A 451 34.17 -0.07 25.26
N THR A 452 33.97 0.51 26.45
CA THR A 452 34.96 1.42 27.06
C THR A 452 36.05 0.71 27.86
N LYS A 453 35.81 -0.53 28.32
CA LYS A 453 36.71 -1.24 29.24
C LYS A 453 37.52 -2.34 28.56
N VAL A 454 36.88 -3.10 27.69
CA VAL A 454 37.43 -4.33 27.12
C VAL A 454 37.41 -4.25 25.60
N THR A 455 38.38 -4.86 24.94
CA THR A 455 38.44 -4.95 23.48
C THR A 455 37.61 -6.10 22.93
N ARG A 456 37.41 -7.15 23.72
CA ARG A 456 36.72 -8.39 23.35
C ARG A 456 35.85 -8.89 24.50
N VAL A 457 34.64 -9.33 24.19
CA VAL A 457 33.69 -9.91 25.15
C VAL A 457 33.17 -11.22 24.60
N GLU A 458 33.09 -12.26 25.44
CA GLU A 458 32.49 -13.54 25.05
C GLU A 458 30.96 -13.41 24.97
N ALA A 459 30.34 -13.99 23.95
CA ALA A 459 28.89 -13.99 23.79
C ALA A 459 28.16 -14.68 24.96
N SER A 460 28.82 -15.65 25.61
CA SER A 460 28.37 -16.33 26.83
C SER A 460 28.09 -15.38 28.00
N SER A 461 28.74 -14.22 28.03
CA SER A 461 28.54 -13.18 29.05
C SER A 461 27.26 -12.37 28.85
N LEU A 462 26.65 -12.43 27.65
CA LEU A 462 25.39 -11.77 27.31
C LEU A 462 24.18 -12.53 27.84
N ARG A 463 24.20 -13.00 29.11
CA ARG A 463 23.06 -13.65 29.80
C ARG A 463 21.89 -12.69 30.09
N ILE A 464 21.81 -11.61 29.32
CA ILE A 464 20.90 -10.48 29.47
C ILE A 464 19.52 -10.81 28.85
N TRP A 465 19.45 -11.83 27.98
CA TRP A 465 18.22 -12.14 27.25
C TRP A 465 17.36 -13.21 27.94
N GLU A 466 17.98 -14.30 28.40
CA GLU A 466 17.32 -15.44 29.05
C GLU A 466 18.23 -15.99 30.16
N SER A 467 17.64 -16.65 31.16
CA SER A 467 18.39 -17.37 32.21
C SER A 467 19.21 -18.52 31.64
N GLU A 468 18.72 -19.15 30.56
CA GLU A 468 19.42 -20.16 29.77
C GLU A 468 19.55 -19.62 28.34
N GLN A 469 20.77 -19.41 27.85
CA GLN A 469 20.99 -18.92 26.49
C GLN A 469 20.63 -20.02 25.48
N SER A 470 19.49 -19.90 24.81
CA SER A 470 19.23 -20.69 23.62
C SER A 470 20.06 -20.15 22.45
N GLU A 471 20.75 -21.04 21.72
CA GLU A 471 21.53 -20.66 20.53
C GLU A 471 20.63 -19.95 19.48
N GLY A 472 19.36 -20.35 19.42
CA GLY A 472 18.33 -19.70 18.62
C GLY A 472 18.04 -18.25 18.99
N ALA A 473 17.99 -17.90 20.28
CA ALA A 473 17.79 -16.50 20.70
C ALA A 473 19.00 -15.62 20.39
N TYR A 474 20.22 -16.17 20.53
CA TYR A 474 21.43 -15.43 20.19
C TYR A 474 21.43 -15.02 18.71
N VAL A 475 21.22 -15.98 17.81
CA VAL A 475 21.26 -15.77 16.35
C VAL A 475 20.07 -14.94 15.85
N ASN A 476 18.86 -15.15 16.37
CA ASN A 476 17.65 -14.52 15.81
C ASN A 476 17.29 -13.18 16.44
N GLU A 477 17.72 -12.90 17.67
CA GLU A 477 17.29 -11.71 18.42
C GLU A 477 18.47 -10.84 18.88
N ILE A 478 19.48 -11.44 19.52
CA ILE A 478 20.59 -10.70 20.13
C ILE A 478 21.54 -10.16 19.07
N GLU A 479 22.03 -11.02 18.17
CA GLU A 479 22.99 -10.63 17.14
C GLU A 479 22.44 -9.57 16.17
N PRO A 480 21.21 -9.72 15.61
CA PRO A 480 20.62 -8.68 14.77
C PRO A 480 20.45 -7.35 15.51
N TYR A 481 20.10 -7.38 16.80
CA TYR A 481 20.02 -6.19 17.63
C TYR A 481 21.37 -5.50 17.77
N ILE A 482 22.43 -6.26 18.08
CA ILE A 482 23.78 -5.73 18.24
C ILE A 482 24.26 -5.09 16.94
N LEU A 483 24.09 -5.76 15.80
CA LEU A 483 24.59 -5.30 14.50
C LEU A 483 23.81 -4.12 13.91
N HIS A 484 22.49 -4.04 14.15
CA HIS A 484 21.63 -3.08 13.44
C HIS A 484 21.00 -1.99 14.33
N GLU A 485 20.70 -2.28 15.59
CA GLU A 485 19.92 -1.38 16.46
C GLU A 485 20.74 -0.75 17.59
N SER A 486 21.83 -1.41 18.03
CA SER A 486 22.61 -0.94 19.18
C SER A 486 23.30 0.41 18.93
N GLY A 487 23.75 0.66 17.70
CA GLY A 487 24.59 1.79 17.32
C GLY A 487 26.07 1.62 17.70
N ILE A 488 26.46 0.44 18.18
CA ILE A 488 27.83 0.15 18.62
C ILE A 488 28.55 -0.59 17.49
N THR A 489 29.71 -0.08 17.07
CA THR A 489 30.54 -0.68 16.03
C THR A 489 31.31 -1.88 16.58
N VAL A 490 30.73 -3.06 16.36
CA VAL A 490 31.29 -4.35 16.76
C VAL A 490 31.65 -5.23 15.57
N GLU A 491 32.55 -6.17 15.79
CA GLU A 491 32.78 -7.33 14.92
C GLU A 491 32.44 -8.59 15.73
N ILE A 492 31.71 -9.53 15.13
CA ILE A 492 31.29 -10.78 15.79
C ILE A 492 32.06 -11.93 15.13
N ASP A 493 32.82 -12.66 15.93
CA ASP A 493 33.50 -13.88 15.51
C ASP A 493 32.77 -15.11 16.05
N HIS A 494 32.03 -15.79 15.17
CA HIS A 494 31.30 -17.01 15.51
C HIS A 494 32.21 -18.19 15.83
N LYS A 495 33.44 -18.25 15.29
CA LYS A 495 34.34 -19.38 15.57
C LYS A 495 34.79 -19.39 17.02
N THR A 496 34.99 -18.21 17.59
CA THR A 496 35.42 -18.05 18.98
C THR A 496 34.32 -17.50 19.89
N ASN A 497 33.09 -17.41 19.38
CA ASN A 497 31.89 -16.90 20.03
C ASN A 497 32.14 -15.60 20.81
N SER A 498 32.74 -14.61 20.16
CA SER A 498 33.16 -13.36 20.81
C SER A 498 32.87 -12.12 19.98
N ILE A 499 32.72 -10.99 20.68
CA ILE A 499 32.39 -9.68 20.13
C ILE A 499 33.56 -8.75 20.40
N THR A 500 34.11 -8.13 19.37
CA THR A 500 35.22 -7.17 19.46
C THR A 500 34.73 -5.75 19.21
N PHE A 501 35.20 -4.80 20.03
CA PHE A 501 34.82 -3.39 19.93
C PHE A 501 35.89 -2.58 19.19
N SER A 502 35.54 -2.04 18.02
CA SER A 502 36.48 -1.29 17.17
C SER A 502 37.03 -0.01 17.81
N ASN A 503 36.21 0.69 18.61
CA ASN A 503 36.59 1.96 19.25
C ASN A 503 37.50 1.79 20.48
N ALA A 504 37.39 0.67 21.21
CA ALA A 504 38.17 0.43 22.43
C ALA A 504 39.67 0.42 22.14
N THR A 505 40.06 -0.21 21.02
CA THR A 505 41.45 -0.32 20.56
C THR A 505 42.03 1.07 20.30
N LYS A 506 41.25 1.96 19.68
CA LYS A 506 41.71 3.32 19.37
C LYS A 506 41.88 4.18 20.62
N ILE A 507 40.94 4.08 21.58
CA ILE A 507 41.03 4.81 22.86
C ILE A 507 42.23 4.33 23.67
N LYS A 508 42.44 3.01 23.78
CA LYS A 508 43.61 2.46 24.49
C LYS A 508 44.93 2.85 23.85
N VAL A 509 44.98 2.93 22.51
CA VAL A 509 46.16 3.44 21.80
C VAL A 509 46.40 4.91 22.17
N LEU A 510 45.36 5.75 22.24
CA LEU A 510 45.49 7.15 22.65
C LEU A 510 45.92 7.30 24.12
N GLU A 511 45.31 6.54 25.04
CA GLU A 511 45.71 6.53 26.46
C GLU A 511 47.15 6.03 26.63
N ALA A 512 47.56 4.99 25.90
CA ALA A 512 48.94 4.52 25.90
C ALA A 512 49.90 5.59 25.36
N PHE A 513 49.50 6.36 24.33
CA PHE A 513 50.25 7.50 23.84
C PHE A 513 50.39 8.62 24.88
N ASP A 514 49.30 8.97 25.58
CA ASP A 514 49.33 9.98 26.64
C ASP A 514 50.19 9.53 27.83
N THR A 515 50.10 8.25 28.20
CA THR A 515 50.90 7.65 29.26
C THR A 515 52.38 7.63 28.87
N LEU A 516 52.71 7.24 27.63
CA LEU A 516 54.06 7.34 27.08
C LEU A 516 54.55 8.79 27.11
N ALA A 517 53.72 9.75 26.70
CA ALA A 517 54.07 11.18 26.72
C ALA A 517 54.39 11.69 28.13
N GLN A 518 53.73 11.17 29.17
CA GLN A 518 54.05 11.47 30.57
C GLN A 518 55.37 10.85 31.05
N HIS A 519 55.77 9.70 30.49
CA HIS A 519 57.01 8.99 30.85
C HIS A 519 58.23 9.39 30.01
N VAL A 520 58.03 10.13 28.90
CA VAL A 520 59.13 10.76 28.18
C VAL A 520 59.74 11.79 29.13
N GLN A 521 60.89 11.44 29.70
CA GLN A 521 61.74 12.36 30.43
C GLN A 521 62.00 13.57 29.53
N LEU A 522 61.39 14.71 29.87
CA LEU A 522 61.76 16.00 29.34
C LEU A 522 63.25 16.18 29.65
N GLN A 523 64.12 15.90 28.68
CA GLN A 523 65.52 16.23 28.81
C GLN A 523 65.59 17.72 29.17
N PRO A 524 66.25 18.10 30.28
CA PRO A 524 66.39 19.50 30.63
C PRO A 524 67.11 20.20 29.48
N ALA A 525 66.53 21.30 29.01
CA ALA A 525 67.05 22.05 27.88
C ALA A 525 68.55 22.30 28.08
N ALA A 526 69.37 21.75 27.18
CA ALA A 526 70.82 21.86 27.25
C ALA A 526 71.22 23.34 27.45
N SER A 527 72.13 23.55 28.41
CA SER A 527 72.72 24.84 28.78
C SER A 527 72.82 25.79 27.58
N ARG A 528 72.10 26.92 27.66
CA ARG A 528 72.04 27.98 26.64
C ARG A 528 73.44 28.43 26.25
N ARG A 529 74.08 27.72 25.32
CA ARG A 529 75.21 28.25 24.57
C ARG A 529 74.68 29.48 23.86
N LYS A 530 75.36 30.63 24.01
CA LYS A 530 75.06 31.85 23.27
C LYS A 530 74.87 31.45 21.81
N LEU A 531 73.62 31.49 21.38
CA LEU A 531 73.19 31.17 20.04
C LEU A 531 73.80 32.26 19.16
N ASP A 532 74.99 32.00 18.63
CA ASP A 532 75.62 32.82 17.60
C ASP A 532 74.87 32.55 16.29
N ILE A 533 73.65 33.08 16.22
CA ILE A 533 72.79 32.98 15.06
C ILE A 533 73.36 33.95 14.04
N LYS A 534 74.28 33.44 13.21
CA LYS A 534 74.72 34.17 12.03
C LYS A 534 73.48 34.51 11.19
N PRO A 535 73.34 35.77 10.71
CA PRO A 535 72.17 36.21 9.94
C PRO A 535 71.79 35.29 8.78
N ASP A 536 72.78 34.62 8.19
CA ASP A 536 72.59 33.64 7.12
C ASP A 536 71.75 32.42 7.55
N HIS A 537 71.85 31.98 8.81
CA HIS A 537 71.03 30.88 9.33
C HIS A 537 69.57 31.27 9.47
N LEU A 538 69.27 32.51 9.89
CA LEU A 538 67.89 33.00 9.94
C LEU A 538 67.29 33.11 8.54
N ARG A 539 68.07 33.58 7.57
CA ARG A 539 67.65 33.59 6.16
C ARG A 539 67.35 32.19 5.66
N LEU A 540 68.24 31.21 5.89
CA LEU A 540 68.01 29.81 5.48
C LEU A 540 66.79 29.18 6.15
N VAL A 541 66.56 29.45 7.44
CA VAL A 541 65.35 28.98 8.14
C VAL A 541 64.11 29.63 7.56
N HIS A 542 64.14 30.95 7.33
CA HIS A 542 63.00 31.66 6.75
C HIS A 542 62.68 31.18 5.32
N GLU A 543 63.71 30.94 4.50
CA GLU A 543 63.57 30.32 3.18
C GLU A 543 63.01 28.91 3.28
N ARG A 544 63.49 28.09 4.22
CA ARG A 544 62.95 26.75 4.44
C ARG A 544 61.48 26.77 4.86
N THR A 545 61.10 27.65 5.78
CA THR A 545 59.71 27.80 6.22
C THR A 545 58.83 28.28 5.07
N ARG A 546 59.30 29.24 4.28
CA ARG A 546 58.60 29.71 3.08
C ARG A 546 58.44 28.59 2.05
N ASN A 547 59.47 27.78 1.82
CA ASN A 547 59.42 26.63 0.92
C ASN A 547 58.42 25.57 1.42
N LEU A 548 58.42 25.26 2.72
CA LEU A 548 57.45 24.34 3.31
C LEU A 548 56.01 24.87 3.18
N TYR A 549 55.79 26.16 3.43
CA TYR A 549 54.48 26.79 3.28
C TYR A 549 54.00 26.73 1.82
N ASN A 550 54.86 27.09 0.86
CA ASN A 550 54.53 27.00 -0.57
C ASN A 550 54.24 25.55 -0.99
N GLN A 551 54.99 24.58 -0.47
CA GLN A 551 54.79 23.17 -0.77
C GLN A 551 53.48 22.64 -0.17
N GLN A 552 53.13 23.04 1.05
CA GLN A 552 51.83 22.72 1.65
C GLN A 552 50.68 23.28 0.81
N GLN A 553 50.77 24.56 0.43
CA GLN A 553 49.74 25.22 -0.38
C GLN A 553 49.56 24.52 -1.74
N SER A 554 50.66 24.14 -2.40
CA SER A 554 50.64 23.35 -3.63
C SER A 554 50.00 21.96 -3.44
N CYS A 555 50.28 21.28 -2.32
CA CYS A 555 49.65 19.99 -2.00
C CYS A 555 48.14 20.13 -1.74
N GLU A 556 47.70 21.21 -1.07
CA GLU A 556 46.29 21.50 -0.83
C GLU A 556 45.53 21.79 -2.13
N GLU A 557 46.10 22.62 -3.01
CA GLU A 557 45.54 22.92 -4.33
C GLU A 557 45.43 21.64 -5.20
N ALA A 558 46.48 20.81 -5.22
CA ALA A 558 46.47 19.55 -5.94
C ALA A 558 45.46 18.52 -5.36
N ALA A 559 45.22 18.55 -4.05
CA ALA A 559 44.19 17.73 -3.42
C ALA A 559 42.78 18.23 -3.75
N GLU A 560 42.57 19.55 -3.79
CA GLU A 560 41.29 20.15 -4.14
C GLU A 560 40.95 19.93 -5.63
N GLN A 561 41.94 20.05 -6.53
CA GLN A 561 41.78 19.70 -7.95
C GLN A 561 41.38 18.23 -8.12
N ARG A 562 42.06 17.28 -7.44
CA ARG A 562 41.67 15.86 -7.46
C ARG A 562 40.24 15.62 -6.98
N ARG A 563 39.77 16.37 -5.98
CA ARG A 563 38.37 16.30 -5.51
C ARG A 563 37.38 16.85 -6.53
N LYS A 564 37.71 17.95 -7.23
CA LYS A 564 36.90 18.52 -8.31
C LYS A 564 36.80 17.56 -9.49
N ASP A 565 37.91 16.97 -9.91
CA ASP A 565 37.98 15.98 -11.00
C ASP A 565 37.20 14.70 -10.67
N ALA A 566 37.32 14.19 -9.44
CA ALA A 566 36.54 13.04 -9.00
C ALA A 566 35.03 13.31 -9.05
N LYS A 567 34.59 14.49 -8.60
CA LYS A 567 33.18 14.91 -8.70
C LYS A 567 32.71 15.05 -10.14
N LEU A 568 33.56 15.57 -11.04
CA LEU A 568 33.24 15.70 -12.46
C LEU A 568 33.07 14.32 -13.12
N ARG A 569 34.01 13.40 -12.90
CA ARG A 569 33.95 12.02 -13.40
C ARG A 569 32.72 11.27 -12.89
N GLU A 570 32.35 11.47 -11.62
CA GLU A 570 31.14 10.85 -11.07
C GLU A 570 29.85 11.40 -11.72
N ARG A 571 29.80 12.72 -11.96
CA ARG A 571 28.69 13.35 -12.70
C ARG A 571 28.60 12.85 -14.14
N GLU A 572 29.72 12.72 -14.84
CA GLU A 572 29.78 12.15 -16.19
C GLU A 572 29.32 10.70 -16.22
N LYS A 573 29.76 9.87 -15.25
CA LYS A 573 29.32 8.48 -15.12
C LYS A 573 27.81 8.39 -14.89
N ARG A 574 27.27 9.19 -13.97
CA ARG A 574 25.82 9.26 -13.73
C ARG A 574 25.04 9.74 -14.96
N SER A 575 25.61 10.66 -15.75
CA SER A 575 24.99 11.13 -17.00
C SER A 575 24.95 10.03 -18.06
N LYS A 576 26.05 9.27 -18.22
CA LYS A 576 26.12 8.11 -19.13
C LYS A 576 25.14 7.01 -18.73
N GLU A 577 25.09 6.65 -17.45
CA GLU A 577 24.14 5.66 -16.92
C GLU A 577 22.68 6.09 -17.12
N ARG A 578 22.36 7.39 -16.97
CA ARG A 578 21.02 7.92 -17.27
C ARG A 578 20.69 7.84 -18.74
N ALA A 579 21.61 8.20 -19.63
CA ALA A 579 21.41 8.12 -21.08
C ALA A 579 21.17 6.67 -21.53
N GLU A 580 21.96 5.72 -21.01
CA GLU A 580 21.81 4.28 -21.31
C GLU A 580 20.47 3.72 -20.81
N ARG A 581 20.00 4.13 -19.63
CA ARG A 581 18.67 3.75 -19.15
C ARG A 581 17.56 4.27 -20.05
N ILE A 582 17.64 5.52 -20.51
CA ILE A 582 16.65 6.11 -21.42
C ILE A 582 16.64 5.37 -22.76
N GLU A 583 17.80 5.01 -23.30
CA GLU A 583 17.90 4.24 -24.54
C GLU A 583 17.33 2.82 -24.39
N ASN A 584 17.63 2.13 -23.28
CA ASN A 584 17.09 0.81 -22.98
C ASN A 584 15.56 0.83 -22.76
N GLU A 585 15.03 1.87 -22.12
CA GLU A 585 13.58 2.05 -21.99
C GLU A 585 12.89 2.31 -23.34
N LYS A 586 13.52 3.09 -24.24
CA LYS A 586 13.01 3.28 -25.60
C LYS A 586 12.98 1.97 -26.38
N LYS A 587 14.06 1.17 -26.37
CA LYS A 587 14.11 -0.15 -27.00
C LYS A 587 13.04 -1.11 -26.47
N LYS A 588 12.79 -1.10 -25.15
CA LYS A 588 11.72 -1.91 -24.53
C LYS A 588 10.33 -1.48 -24.97
N LYS A 589 10.07 -0.17 -25.08
CA LYS A 589 8.79 0.36 -25.58
C LYS A 589 8.56 -0.02 -27.05
N GLU A 590 9.57 0.20 -27.90
CA GLU A 590 9.50 -0.18 -29.33
C GLU A 590 9.26 -1.68 -29.51
N ALA A 591 9.93 -2.55 -28.74
CA ALA A 591 9.69 -3.99 -28.77
C ALA A 591 8.28 -4.38 -28.29
N ALA A 592 7.75 -3.69 -27.27
CA ALA A 592 6.39 -3.93 -26.77
C ALA A 592 5.32 -3.47 -27.79
N ASP A 593 5.57 -2.38 -28.51
CA ASP A 593 4.66 -1.88 -29.54
C ASP A 593 4.69 -2.80 -30.78
N LEU A 594 5.86 -3.25 -31.23
CA LEU A 594 6.00 -4.29 -32.26
C LEU A 594 5.30 -5.61 -31.88
N ALA A 595 5.39 -6.03 -30.61
CA ALA A 595 4.68 -7.20 -30.10
C ALA A 595 3.15 -7.02 -30.13
N LYS A 596 2.64 -5.83 -29.81
CA LYS A 596 1.21 -5.52 -29.94
C LYS A 596 0.75 -5.49 -31.40
N GLU A 597 1.54 -4.90 -32.29
CA GLU A 597 1.23 -4.86 -33.72
C GLU A 597 1.18 -6.27 -34.33
N SER A 598 2.18 -7.10 -34.04
CA SER A 598 2.20 -8.51 -34.50
C SER A 598 1.03 -9.33 -33.95
N GLN A 599 0.64 -9.15 -32.69
CA GLN A 599 -0.57 -9.77 -32.13
C GLN A 599 -1.85 -9.24 -32.80
N GLY A 600 -1.90 -7.94 -33.12
CA GLY A 600 -3.00 -7.33 -33.86
C GLY A 600 -3.15 -7.92 -35.26
N ILE A 601 -2.04 -8.05 -36.00
CA ILE A 601 -1.99 -8.66 -37.33
C ILE A 601 -2.40 -10.14 -37.27
N ALA A 602 -1.94 -10.90 -36.27
CA ALA A 602 -2.32 -12.30 -36.09
C ALA A 602 -3.85 -12.45 -35.88
N LYS A 603 -4.43 -11.63 -35.00
CA LYS A 603 -5.90 -11.61 -34.76
C LYS A 603 -6.69 -11.23 -36.01
N TYR A 604 -6.22 -10.24 -36.77
CA TYR A 604 -6.86 -9.85 -38.02
C TYR A 604 -6.80 -10.97 -39.07
N ASN A 605 -5.65 -11.64 -39.22
CA ASN A 605 -5.50 -12.77 -40.13
C ASN A 605 -6.37 -13.96 -39.74
N GLU A 606 -6.53 -14.25 -38.45
CA GLU A 606 -7.48 -15.27 -37.98
C GLU A 606 -8.92 -14.92 -38.34
N TYR A 607 -9.34 -13.67 -38.16
CA TYR A 607 -10.67 -13.21 -38.55
C TYR A 607 -10.90 -13.35 -40.07
N VAL A 608 -9.96 -12.91 -40.90
CA VAL A 608 -10.03 -13.07 -42.36
C VAL A 608 -10.11 -14.55 -42.76
N ASN A 609 -9.36 -15.42 -42.09
CA ASN A 609 -9.41 -16.86 -42.33
C ASN A 609 -10.76 -17.47 -41.93
N GLN A 610 -11.35 -17.04 -40.82
CA GLN A 610 -12.70 -17.48 -40.41
C GLN A 610 -13.76 -17.08 -41.45
N GLU A 611 -13.70 -15.86 -41.98
CA GLU A 611 -14.63 -15.42 -43.05
C GLU A 611 -14.45 -16.20 -44.35
N ARG A 612 -13.20 -16.48 -44.75
CA ARG A 612 -12.91 -17.36 -45.91
C ARG A 612 -13.50 -18.77 -45.72
N ARG A 613 -13.46 -19.31 -44.51
CA ARG A 613 -14.05 -20.63 -44.18
C ARG A 613 -15.56 -20.61 -44.24
N LYS A 614 -16.22 -19.56 -43.73
CA LYS A 614 -17.69 -19.39 -43.87
C LYS A 614 -18.10 -19.32 -45.34
N LEU A 615 -17.34 -18.61 -46.17
CA LEU A 615 -17.58 -18.54 -47.61
C LEU A 615 -17.45 -19.92 -48.28
N LEU A 616 -16.43 -20.71 -47.88
CA LEU A 616 -16.25 -22.10 -48.33
C LEU A 616 -17.45 -22.98 -47.97
N LEU A 617 -17.95 -22.88 -46.74
CA LEU A 617 -19.14 -23.63 -46.30
C LEU A 617 -20.38 -23.26 -47.13
N ARG A 618 -20.59 -21.97 -47.44
CA ARG A 618 -21.69 -21.54 -48.33
C ARG A 618 -21.58 -22.17 -49.73
N ARG A 619 -20.40 -22.09 -50.35
CA ARG A 619 -20.14 -22.71 -51.66
C ARG A 619 -20.37 -24.22 -51.67
N LEU A 620 -20.03 -24.91 -50.58
CA LEU A 620 -20.28 -26.34 -50.45
C LEU A 620 -21.78 -26.67 -50.34
N ARG A 621 -22.55 -25.88 -49.60
CA ARG A 621 -24.02 -26.02 -49.55
C ARG A 621 -24.68 -25.79 -50.91
N GLU A 622 -24.18 -24.81 -51.68
CA GLU A 622 -24.66 -24.53 -53.03
C GLU A 622 -24.35 -25.67 -54.01
N LYS A 623 -23.13 -26.22 -53.94
CA LYS A 623 -22.68 -27.30 -54.83
C LYS A 623 -23.33 -28.65 -54.52
N TYR A 624 -23.51 -28.97 -53.25
CA TYR A 624 -24.09 -30.25 -52.78
C TYR A 624 -25.44 -29.97 -52.09
N LYS A 625 -26.51 -29.88 -52.87
CA LYS A 625 -27.87 -29.70 -52.35
C LYS A 625 -28.21 -30.80 -51.33
N GLY A 626 -28.57 -30.41 -50.11
CA GLY A 626 -28.81 -31.32 -48.97
C GLY A 626 -27.67 -31.38 -47.94
N PHE A 627 -26.51 -30.82 -48.25
CA PHE A 627 -25.35 -30.85 -47.35
C PHE A 627 -25.51 -29.88 -46.16
N LEU A 628 -25.88 -30.40 -44.99
CA LEU A 628 -26.10 -29.62 -43.78
C LEU A 628 -24.84 -29.56 -42.89
N ILE A 629 -24.08 -28.47 -42.99
CA ILE A 629 -22.98 -28.15 -42.05
C ILE A 629 -23.35 -26.94 -41.19
N LYS A 630 -23.08 -27.01 -39.87
CA LYS A 630 -23.20 -25.86 -38.95
C LYS A 630 -22.04 -24.87 -39.12
N ASP A 631 -22.35 -23.57 -39.16
CA ASP A 631 -21.34 -22.49 -39.34
C ASP A 631 -20.28 -22.41 -38.23
N ILE A 632 -20.56 -23.03 -37.08
CA ILE A 632 -19.67 -23.07 -35.90
C ILE A 632 -18.30 -23.69 -36.25
N ILE A 633 -18.25 -24.62 -37.21
CA ILE A 633 -17.00 -25.28 -37.62
C ILE A 633 -15.97 -24.27 -38.14
N ALA A 634 -16.39 -23.13 -38.71
CA ALA A 634 -15.48 -22.10 -39.20
C ALA A 634 -14.59 -21.47 -38.12
N GLN A 635 -14.99 -21.55 -36.85
CA GLN A 635 -14.24 -21.02 -35.70
C GLN A 635 -13.12 -21.94 -35.21
N LYS A 636 -13.09 -23.22 -35.64
CA LYS A 636 -12.04 -24.16 -35.24
C LYS A 636 -10.68 -23.77 -35.83
N ASN A 637 -9.61 -24.36 -35.31
CA ASN A 637 -8.29 -24.17 -35.90
C ASN A 637 -8.26 -24.70 -37.36
N SER A 638 -7.23 -24.35 -38.12
CA SER A 638 -7.20 -24.66 -39.56
C SER A 638 -7.21 -26.16 -39.87
N ASN A 639 -6.54 -26.97 -39.08
CA ASN A 639 -6.45 -28.41 -39.31
C ASN A 639 -7.77 -29.10 -38.98
N ASP A 640 -8.39 -28.74 -37.86
CA ASP A 640 -9.66 -29.31 -37.42
C ASP A 640 -10.80 -28.95 -38.39
N PHE A 641 -10.81 -27.71 -38.90
CA PHE A 641 -11.77 -27.27 -39.92
C PHE A 641 -11.69 -28.17 -41.17
N VAL A 642 -10.48 -28.40 -41.70
CA VAL A 642 -10.28 -29.21 -42.91
C VAL A 642 -10.67 -30.66 -42.68
N GLN A 643 -10.27 -31.24 -41.54
CA GLN A 643 -10.58 -32.64 -41.22
C GLN A 643 -12.09 -32.86 -41.07
N GLU A 644 -12.78 -31.98 -40.35
CA GLU A 644 -14.21 -32.13 -40.08
C GLU A 644 -15.06 -31.91 -41.34
N VAL A 645 -14.73 -30.91 -42.16
CA VAL A 645 -15.42 -30.67 -43.44
C VAL A 645 -15.18 -31.83 -44.41
N THR A 646 -13.95 -32.36 -44.48
CA THR A 646 -13.63 -33.51 -45.34
C THR A 646 -14.43 -34.75 -44.93
N LYS A 647 -14.51 -35.03 -43.62
CA LYS A 647 -15.26 -36.17 -43.09
C LYS A 647 -16.76 -36.06 -43.41
N LEU A 648 -17.37 -34.91 -43.12
CA LEU A 648 -18.79 -34.68 -43.38
C LEU A 648 -19.11 -34.77 -44.88
N LEU A 649 -18.25 -34.21 -45.73
CA LEU A 649 -18.44 -34.26 -47.18
C LEU A 649 -18.34 -35.70 -47.71
N ALA A 650 -17.38 -36.49 -47.20
CA ALA A 650 -17.23 -37.90 -47.56
C ALA A 650 -18.48 -38.71 -47.14
N ASP A 651 -19.00 -38.48 -45.94
CA ASP A 651 -20.22 -39.15 -45.44
C ASP A 651 -21.45 -38.78 -46.30
N HIS A 652 -21.63 -37.51 -46.66
CA HIS A 652 -22.73 -37.06 -47.52
C HIS A 652 -22.64 -37.65 -48.93
N LEU A 653 -21.44 -37.68 -49.52
CA LEU A 653 -21.23 -38.30 -50.83
C LEU A 653 -21.53 -39.80 -50.78
N LYS A 654 -21.16 -40.49 -49.70
CA LYS A 654 -21.47 -41.90 -49.50
C LYS A 654 -22.98 -42.15 -49.43
N ILE A 655 -23.72 -41.37 -48.64
CA ILE A 655 -25.18 -41.47 -48.52
C ILE A 655 -25.86 -41.22 -49.88
N THR A 656 -25.51 -40.12 -50.56
CA THR A 656 -26.11 -39.80 -51.87
C THR A 656 -25.76 -40.83 -52.96
N THR A 657 -24.59 -41.47 -52.90
CA THR A 657 -24.28 -42.61 -53.80
C THR A 657 -25.08 -43.86 -53.46
N GLN A 658 -25.34 -44.14 -52.18
CA GLN A 658 -26.17 -45.27 -51.76
C GLN A 658 -27.64 -45.08 -52.13
N GLU A 659 -28.18 -43.86 -51.97
CA GLU A 659 -29.54 -43.52 -52.41
C GLU A 659 -29.69 -43.66 -53.93
N LYS A 660 -28.71 -43.15 -54.70
CA LYS A 660 -28.71 -43.36 -56.16
C LYS A 660 -28.62 -44.84 -56.53
N ALA A 661 -27.82 -45.64 -55.82
CA ALA A 661 -27.74 -47.09 -56.06
C ALA A 661 -29.04 -47.81 -55.69
N ALA A 662 -29.73 -47.37 -54.63
CA ALA A 662 -31.02 -47.89 -54.20
C ALA A 662 -32.17 -47.52 -55.17
N ASP A 663 -32.15 -46.30 -55.72
CA ASP A 663 -33.11 -45.89 -56.75
C ASP A 663 -32.86 -46.60 -58.09
N VAL A 664 -31.59 -46.81 -58.46
CA VAL A 664 -31.21 -47.62 -59.64
C VAL A 664 -31.65 -49.08 -59.50
N THR A 665 -31.76 -49.60 -58.27
CA THR A 665 -32.30 -50.96 -58.04
C THR A 665 -33.83 -51.02 -58.07
N ARG A 666 -34.55 -49.89 -58.01
CA ARG A 666 -36.02 -49.84 -58.13
C ARG A 666 -36.56 -49.53 -59.52
N MET A 667 -35.75 -49.03 -60.46
CA MET A 667 -36.24 -48.71 -61.81
C MET A 667 -36.07 -49.88 -62.81
N ASN A 668 -37.22 -50.46 -63.15
CA ASN A 668 -37.65 -51.16 -64.37
C ASN A 668 -36.58 -51.88 -65.23
N HIS A 669 -36.70 -53.21 -65.24
CA HIS A 669 -35.92 -54.19 -66.01
C HIS A 669 -35.70 -53.88 -67.51
N PHE A 670 -36.47 -52.97 -68.11
CA PHE A 670 -36.34 -52.59 -69.51
C PHE A 670 -35.10 -51.71 -69.80
N GLU A 671 -34.75 -50.78 -68.90
CA GLU A 671 -33.50 -50.01 -69.04
C GLU A 671 -32.26 -50.89 -68.81
N ARG A 672 -32.41 -51.95 -68.01
CA ARG A 672 -31.33 -52.93 -67.77
C ARG A 672 -30.95 -53.65 -69.06
N ALA A 673 -31.93 -54.02 -69.88
CA ALA A 673 -31.68 -54.62 -71.20
C ALA A 673 -31.00 -53.65 -72.18
N CYS A 674 -31.41 -52.37 -72.20
CA CYS A 674 -30.79 -51.35 -73.06
C CYS A 674 -29.35 -51.03 -72.62
N ARG A 675 -29.08 -50.97 -71.31
CA ARG A 675 -27.73 -50.76 -70.80
C ARG A 675 -26.83 -51.97 -71.02
N GLU A 676 -27.33 -53.20 -70.96
CA GLU A 676 -26.51 -54.39 -71.29
C GLU A 676 -25.97 -54.37 -72.71
N LEU A 677 -26.69 -53.79 -73.67
CA LEU A 677 -26.18 -53.57 -75.03
C LEU A 677 -25.14 -52.44 -75.13
N GLU A 678 -25.22 -51.41 -74.28
CA GLU A 678 -24.27 -50.29 -74.27
C GLU A 678 -22.99 -50.55 -73.46
N ILE A 679 -23.04 -51.44 -72.46
CA ILE A 679 -21.91 -51.72 -71.55
C ILE A 679 -20.62 -52.07 -72.29
N PRO A 680 -20.59 -52.91 -73.35
CA PRO A 680 -19.36 -53.19 -74.09
C PRO A 680 -18.75 -51.94 -74.72
N ARG A 681 -19.58 -51.05 -75.29
CA ARG A 681 -19.11 -49.80 -75.93
C ARG A 681 -18.60 -48.78 -74.92
N ARG A 682 -19.23 -48.68 -73.75
CA ARG A 682 -18.76 -47.80 -72.68
C ARG A 682 -17.45 -48.30 -72.08
N ARG A 683 -17.30 -49.61 -71.89
CA ARG A 683 -16.05 -50.20 -71.41
C ARG A 683 -14.88 -49.94 -72.35
N THR A 684 -15.07 -50.05 -73.67
CA THR A 684 -14.00 -49.72 -74.62
C THR A 684 -13.58 -48.25 -74.55
N ILE A 685 -14.52 -47.32 -74.38
CA ILE A 685 -14.21 -45.89 -74.26
C ILE A 685 -13.52 -45.60 -72.92
N GLU A 686 -14.00 -46.18 -71.82
CA GLU A 686 -13.39 -46.03 -70.50
C GLU A 686 -11.98 -46.64 -70.44
N GLU A 687 -11.74 -47.77 -71.12
CA GLU A 687 -10.41 -48.37 -71.25
C GLU A 687 -9.47 -47.48 -72.08
N GLU A 688 -9.95 -46.90 -73.20
CA GLU A 688 -9.15 -45.95 -73.99
C GLU A 688 -8.81 -44.66 -73.22
N GLU A 689 -9.76 -44.11 -72.46
CA GLU A 689 -9.52 -42.93 -71.61
C GLU A 689 -8.61 -43.25 -70.42
N ALA A 690 -8.77 -44.43 -69.81
CA ALA A 690 -7.91 -44.89 -68.73
C ALA A 690 -6.48 -45.12 -69.22
N ASP A 691 -6.30 -45.68 -70.41
CA ASP A 691 -4.99 -45.88 -71.03
C ASP A 691 -4.35 -44.55 -71.43
N LYS A 692 -5.12 -43.59 -71.97
CA LYS A 692 -4.64 -42.22 -72.21
C LYS A 692 -4.18 -41.56 -70.91
N HIS A 693 -4.98 -41.61 -69.84
CA HIS A 693 -4.58 -41.04 -68.56
C HIS A 693 -3.40 -41.77 -67.91
N LYS A 694 -3.27 -43.07 -68.10
CA LYS A 694 -2.12 -43.85 -67.62
C LYS A 694 -0.85 -43.46 -68.39
N ALA A 695 -0.95 -43.27 -69.71
CA ALA A 695 0.13 -42.77 -70.55
C ALA A 695 0.54 -41.34 -70.16
N GLU A 696 -0.41 -40.43 -69.94
CA GLU A 696 -0.15 -39.07 -69.47
C GLU A 696 0.56 -39.05 -68.11
N ARG A 697 0.10 -39.88 -67.15
CA ARG A 697 0.76 -39.99 -65.84
C ARG A 697 2.15 -40.60 -65.94
N ALA A 698 2.36 -41.57 -66.83
CA ALA A 698 3.67 -42.16 -67.08
C ALA A 698 4.62 -41.12 -67.69
N ALA A 699 4.18 -40.35 -68.69
CA ALA A 699 4.94 -39.27 -69.30
C ALA A 699 5.26 -38.15 -68.31
N ALA A 700 4.30 -37.76 -67.46
CA ALA A 700 4.53 -36.78 -66.40
C ALA A 700 5.56 -37.27 -65.36
N ARG A 701 5.50 -38.56 -64.99
CA ARG A 701 6.49 -39.17 -64.09
C ARG A 701 7.88 -39.24 -64.72
N GLU A 702 7.99 -39.61 -65.99
CA GLU A 702 9.28 -39.61 -66.71
C GLU A 702 9.88 -38.20 -66.80
N ASN A 703 9.08 -37.19 -67.16
CA ASN A 703 9.53 -35.79 -67.18
C ASN A 703 9.98 -35.31 -65.80
N PHE A 704 9.25 -35.65 -64.74
CA PHE A 704 9.62 -35.30 -63.37
C PHE A 704 10.92 -36.00 -62.93
N LEU A 705 11.08 -37.28 -63.25
CA LEU A 705 12.32 -38.02 -62.97
C LEU A 705 13.50 -37.49 -63.77
N ALA A 706 13.31 -37.08 -65.02
CA ALA A 706 14.33 -36.45 -65.84
C ALA A 706 14.77 -35.09 -65.26
N GLN A 707 13.82 -34.25 -64.83
CA GLN A 707 14.14 -33.00 -64.13
C GLN A 707 14.93 -33.23 -62.84
N HIS A 708 14.53 -34.23 -62.04
CA HIS A 708 15.24 -34.57 -60.81
C HIS A 708 16.64 -35.11 -61.06
N ARG A 709 16.84 -35.92 -62.12
CA ARG A 709 18.18 -36.38 -62.53
C ARG A 709 19.06 -35.21 -62.94
N ASN A 710 18.54 -34.28 -63.74
CA ASN A 710 19.29 -33.08 -64.14
C ASN A 710 19.64 -32.18 -62.95
N GLU A 711 18.72 -31.97 -62.00
CA GLU A 711 19.03 -31.23 -60.77
C GLU A 711 20.07 -31.94 -59.91
N PHE A 712 19.98 -33.27 -59.78
CA PHE A 712 20.92 -34.04 -58.99
C PHE A 712 22.33 -34.01 -59.60
N GLU A 713 22.45 -34.17 -60.93
CA GLU A 713 23.72 -34.03 -61.64
C GLU A 713 24.30 -32.62 -61.48
N LYS A 714 23.47 -31.58 -61.60
CA LYS A 714 23.90 -30.19 -61.37
C LYS A 714 24.43 -30.00 -59.94
N ARG A 715 23.73 -30.53 -58.93
CA ARG A 715 24.20 -30.49 -57.53
C ARG A 715 25.47 -31.32 -57.30
N GLN A 716 25.65 -32.45 -57.98
CA GLN A 716 26.89 -33.23 -57.93
C GLN A 716 28.06 -32.45 -58.54
N GLN A 717 27.86 -31.80 -59.68
CA GLN A 717 28.85 -30.92 -60.31
C GLN A 717 29.21 -29.74 -59.40
N ASP A 718 28.20 -29.05 -58.83
CA ASP A 718 28.41 -27.95 -57.88
C ASP A 718 29.18 -28.43 -56.64
N ASN A 719 28.86 -29.60 -56.09
CA ASN A 719 29.59 -30.18 -54.96
C ASN A 719 31.04 -30.55 -55.33
N GLN A 720 31.29 -31.06 -56.53
CA GLN A 720 32.66 -31.33 -57.00
C GLN A 720 33.44 -30.02 -57.17
N LEU A 721 32.80 -28.95 -57.65
CA LEU A 721 33.37 -27.62 -57.75
C LEU A 721 33.72 -27.06 -56.36
N LEU A 722 32.76 -27.10 -55.43
CA LEU A 722 32.94 -26.64 -54.04
C LEU A 722 34.03 -27.43 -53.30
N ARG A 723 34.18 -28.74 -53.56
CA ARG A 723 35.28 -29.54 -53.00
C ARG A 723 36.66 -29.06 -53.45
N LYS A 724 36.80 -28.51 -54.66
CA LYS A 724 38.05 -27.87 -55.10
C LYS A 724 38.29 -26.57 -54.33
N PHE A 725 37.25 -25.76 -54.15
CA PHE A 725 37.33 -24.51 -53.38
C PHE A 725 37.56 -24.70 -51.88
N LEU A 726 37.17 -25.83 -51.28
CA LEU A 726 37.42 -26.07 -49.84
C LEU A 726 38.92 -26.13 -49.50
N LYS A 727 39.77 -26.63 -50.42
CA LYS A 727 41.23 -26.57 -50.24
C LYS A 727 41.75 -25.13 -50.32
N GLU A 728 41.18 -24.33 -51.23
CA GLU A 728 41.54 -22.91 -51.37
C GLU A 728 41.00 -22.06 -50.20
N ALA A 729 39.82 -22.39 -49.66
CA ALA A 729 39.23 -21.69 -48.52
C ALA A 729 40.03 -21.90 -47.23
N ALA A 730 40.58 -23.10 -47.02
CA ALA A 730 41.48 -23.37 -45.90
C ALA A 730 42.81 -22.59 -46.03
N SER A 731 43.36 -22.51 -47.25
CA SER A 731 44.52 -21.67 -47.58
C SER A 731 44.22 -20.18 -47.33
N PHE A 732 43.05 -19.71 -47.75
CA PHE A 732 42.64 -18.31 -47.62
C PHE A 732 42.41 -17.89 -46.16
N GLN A 733 41.87 -18.78 -45.32
CA GLN A 733 41.73 -18.53 -43.88
C GLN A 733 43.06 -18.43 -43.15
N GLN A 734 44.09 -19.17 -43.56
CA GLN A 734 45.42 -19.04 -42.95
C GLN A 734 46.14 -17.75 -43.35
N GLN A 735 45.81 -17.15 -44.51
CA GLN A 735 46.43 -15.93 -45.00
C GLN A 735 45.79 -14.63 -44.53
N MET A 736 44.67 -14.67 -43.80
CA MET A 736 43.99 -13.46 -43.32
C MET A 736 44.39 -13.14 -41.86
N PRO A 737 45.41 -12.29 -41.62
CA PRO A 737 45.65 -11.76 -40.29
C PRO A 737 44.47 -10.87 -39.91
N THR A 738 43.98 -11.10 -38.70
CA THR A 738 42.79 -10.54 -38.06
C THR A 738 42.82 -8.99 -37.99
N LYS A 739 42.52 -8.31 -39.09
CA LYS A 739 42.18 -6.89 -39.07
C LYS A 739 40.75 -6.74 -38.56
N GLY A 740 40.65 -6.55 -37.25
CA GLY A 740 39.43 -6.21 -36.54
C GLY A 740 38.73 -5.01 -37.17
N LYS A 741 37.40 -5.13 -37.30
CA LYS A 741 36.49 -4.17 -37.91
C LYS A 741 36.71 -2.76 -37.35
N VAL A 742 37.23 -1.87 -38.18
CA VAL A 742 37.31 -0.44 -37.90
C VAL A 742 35.87 0.10 -37.81
N SER A 743 35.57 0.83 -36.72
CA SER A 743 34.23 1.34 -36.45
C SER A 743 33.81 2.32 -37.54
N LYS A 744 32.53 2.31 -37.95
CA LYS A 744 31.98 3.28 -38.93
C LYS A 744 32.28 4.75 -38.59
N ARG A 745 32.50 5.04 -37.31
CA ARG A 745 32.87 6.39 -36.84
C ARG A 745 34.31 6.77 -37.24
N ASP A 746 35.23 5.82 -37.20
CA ASP A 746 36.62 6.02 -37.59
C ASP A 746 36.73 6.13 -39.12
N GLU A 747 35.93 5.35 -39.86
CA GLU A 747 35.76 5.52 -41.32
C GLU A 747 35.27 6.92 -41.70
N GLN A 748 34.27 7.44 -40.98
CA GLN A 748 33.78 8.80 -41.20
C GLN A 748 34.81 9.88 -40.83
N GLN A 749 35.60 9.66 -39.77
CA GLN A 749 36.68 10.59 -39.40
C GLN A 749 37.81 10.59 -40.43
N MET A 750 38.22 9.43 -40.92
CA MET A 750 39.21 9.28 -41.99
C MET A 750 38.74 9.95 -43.29
N LEU A 751 37.46 9.79 -43.65
CA LEU A 751 36.88 10.46 -44.82
C LEU A 751 36.88 11.99 -44.66
N LEU A 752 36.52 12.49 -43.47
CA LEU A 752 36.57 13.92 -43.17
C LEU A 752 37.99 14.49 -43.17
N GLU A 753 38.99 13.71 -42.74
CA GLU A 753 40.41 14.10 -42.81
C GLU A 753 40.92 14.11 -44.24
N MET A 754 40.62 13.08 -45.04
CA MET A 754 40.97 13.07 -46.47
C MET A 754 40.30 14.22 -47.24
N GLU A 755 39.06 14.56 -46.91
CA GLU A 755 38.36 15.68 -47.54
C GLU A 755 38.94 17.03 -47.11
N LYS A 756 39.40 17.16 -45.86
CA LYS A 756 40.16 18.34 -45.39
C LYS A 756 41.52 18.46 -46.07
N GLU A 757 42.26 17.38 -46.25
CA GLU A 757 43.56 17.40 -46.94
C GLU A 757 43.39 17.81 -48.41
N ARG A 758 42.37 17.25 -49.08
CA ARG A 758 42.03 17.60 -50.46
C ARG A 758 41.63 19.07 -50.63
N LEU A 759 40.96 19.67 -49.63
CA LEU A 759 40.61 21.09 -49.64
C LEU A 759 41.79 22.01 -49.26
N GLN A 760 42.80 21.50 -48.55
CA GLN A 760 44.01 22.25 -48.20
C GLN A 760 45.14 22.15 -49.23
N GLY A 761 44.90 21.48 -50.38
CA GLY A 761 45.80 21.52 -51.52
C GLY A 761 47.15 20.83 -51.30
N LYS A 762 47.20 19.82 -50.43
CA LYS A 762 48.20 18.75 -50.49
C LYS A 762 47.61 17.58 -51.28
#